data_AF-A0A196SEY7-F1
#
_entry.id   AF-A0A196SEY7-F1
#
_cell.length_a   1.000
_cell.length_b   1.000
_cell.length_c   1.000
_cell.angle_alpha   90.00
_cell.angle_beta   90.00
_cell.angle_gamma   90.00
#
_symmetry.space_group_name_H-M   'P 1'
#
loop_
_entity.id
_entity.type
_entity.pdbx_description
1 polymer ?
#
loop_
_entity_poly.entity_id
_entity_poly.type
_entity_poly.pdbx_seq_one_letter_code
_entity_poly.pdbx_strand_id
1 'polypeptide(L)'
;MTSVAFILCLDNDTTIEDGSSISFQTKHLDSCVTSGILTLHNCGVKHFVLVLPDQPSDVLDEFISFFTAFLPDCILRFDQISDSSAGIGDLLVEKRQLLSQHETVYLTSWRTIPSEMELRAINEDTQHDAVLYGLLRSSGVAFHSASHELVDPDSVQDSQPIAHIAPLGLARLRTSLFSHLESGFPFVHPTTLLQLLLHLNRCAPHSVAVVPRSASPRQRSIVFAPTPSATPLAVCLDGTIAPLTVTAPVGSVLRYSYLQRDTQTSVTAWEARAIPRELRVPEGEGVLLVRDVVGELRPCRVLEEETEVLIACDHWRWNREVALVGARGEQARSVRVTPNCVMCVFAEGAIGAVTVEVEVVGAKEEVVFAREEIEAVANTLSLCHGDGCVRKRIHDRDVAFHLTVVTPTTAPHLRPALCRYTPAHTPMCIGHRGCGMNTIPRQTEVENSLRGFAEAARRGLHTVEFDLQLTSDHHVVVFHDYEIKTPSGEKWPIAAKTLAELRSIPLPAPEKFDGPVQFLPRMSKMFGGVPGALGFNIEVKYPMPSELDMAKLNVTKNDYVDRIVRCVEAADTARSVYYSSFDLDCCLMLLRKQARFPVFLLLDEESGCAEVSKEQWLQGVWLQYVQMALERGALRGVVACTTLLNAPAVKWLHAKGLLVYCWGNDGNDAGKRKELAEMGVDAIIADSFQ
;
A
#
# COMPACT_ATOMS: atom_id res chain seq x y z
N MET A 1 29.05 36.74 15.99
CA MET A 1 29.26 35.61 15.07
C MET A 1 29.64 34.43 15.94
N THR A 2 28.64 33.66 16.36
CA THR A 2 28.86 32.45 17.16
C THR A 2 29.65 31.46 16.30
N SER A 3 30.86 31.07 16.71
CA SER A 3 31.65 30.09 15.98
C SER A 3 30.94 28.74 16.11
N VAL A 4 30.36 28.25 15.02
CA VAL A 4 29.59 26.99 14.99
C VAL A 4 30.44 25.89 14.38
N ALA A 5 30.56 24.76 15.08
CA ALA A 5 31.18 23.54 14.56
C ALA A 5 30.13 22.45 14.30
N PHE A 6 30.35 21.66 13.26
CA PHE A 6 29.52 20.50 12.93
C PHE A 6 30.38 19.24 12.95
N ILE A 7 29.98 18.26 13.76
CA ILE A 7 30.66 16.97 13.83
C ILE A 7 29.86 15.93 13.06
N LEU A 8 30.49 15.33 12.05
CA LEU A 8 29.98 14.19 11.30
C LEU A 8 30.73 12.93 11.79
N CYS A 9 30.01 12.00 12.41
CA CYS A 9 30.57 10.70 12.78
C CYS A 9 30.24 9.68 11.68
N LEU A 10 31.25 9.08 11.03
CA LEU A 10 31.04 7.97 10.10
C LEU A 10 31.02 6.65 10.90
N ASP A 11 29.89 6.32 11.54
CA ASP A 11 29.57 5.13 12.39
C ASP A 11 30.65 4.05 12.62
N ASN A 12 30.86 3.65 13.89
CA ASN A 12 31.40 2.32 14.21
C ASN A 12 30.50 1.38 15.02
N ASP A 13 29.37 1.80 15.61
CA ASP A 13 28.47 0.85 16.28
C ASP A 13 27.02 1.36 16.28
N THR A 14 26.29 1.00 15.22
CA THR A 14 24.94 0.45 15.40
C THR A 14 25.08 -0.77 16.31
N THR A 15 24.85 -0.60 17.61
CA THR A 15 24.64 -1.76 18.49
C THR A 15 23.40 -2.50 18.01
N ILE A 16 23.63 -3.76 17.66
CA ILE A 16 22.69 -4.75 17.16
C ILE A 16 21.81 -5.19 18.33
N GLU A 17 20.49 -4.94 18.27
CA GLU A 17 19.55 -5.90 18.83
C GLU A 17 19.42 -7.04 17.82
N ASP A 18 19.63 -8.27 18.31
CA ASP A 18 19.89 -9.51 17.60
C ASP A 18 19.41 -9.64 16.15
N GLY A 19 20.37 -9.94 15.27
CA GLY A 19 20.12 -10.84 14.15
C GLY A 19 19.72 -10.21 12.81
N SER A 20 20.49 -9.26 12.28
CA SER A 20 20.72 -9.20 10.83
C SER A 20 21.92 -8.30 10.52
N SER A 21 22.98 -8.89 9.99
CA SER A 21 24.19 -8.19 9.54
C SER A 21 23.85 -7.12 8.49
N ILE A 22 24.16 -5.86 8.80
CA ILE A 22 24.13 -4.76 7.84
C ILE A 22 25.57 -4.53 7.37
N SER A 23 25.88 -4.84 6.11
CA SER A 23 27.12 -4.37 5.46
C SER A 23 26.76 -3.49 4.27
N PHE A 24 26.99 -2.18 4.39
CA PHE A 24 26.97 -1.25 3.27
C PHE A 24 28.40 -0.80 2.99
N GLN A 25 29.04 -1.37 1.95
CA GLN A 25 30.21 -0.76 1.32
C GLN A 25 29.71 0.19 0.24
N THR A 26 29.54 1.47 0.57
CA THR A 26 29.27 2.52 -0.41
C THR A 26 30.54 3.33 -0.65
N LYS A 27 31.03 3.29 -1.89
CA LYS A 27 32.30 3.87 -2.34
C LYS A 27 32.22 5.34 -2.81
N HIS A 28 31.13 6.08 -2.61
CA HIS A 28 31.03 7.50 -3.01
C HIS A 28 30.09 8.32 -2.10
N LEU A 29 30.37 9.61 -1.90
CA LEU A 29 29.45 10.58 -1.28
C LEU A 29 28.17 10.74 -2.11
N ASP A 30 27.01 10.51 -1.50
CA ASP A 30 25.73 10.68 -2.20
C ASP A 30 25.24 12.14 -2.24
N SER A 31 24.21 12.40 -3.05
CA SER A 31 23.62 13.74 -3.21
C SER A 31 22.92 14.26 -1.95
N CYS A 32 22.48 13.37 -1.04
CA CYS A 32 21.86 13.77 0.22
C CYS A 32 22.92 14.33 1.18
N VAL A 33 24.09 13.69 1.23
CA VAL A 33 25.22 14.15 2.05
C VAL A 33 25.69 15.53 1.59
N THR A 34 25.90 15.71 0.29
CA THR A 34 26.38 16.98 -0.26
C THR A 34 25.36 18.13 -0.10
N SER A 35 24.06 17.87 -0.35
CA SER A 35 23.00 18.87 -0.15
C SER A 35 22.80 19.27 1.32
N GLY A 36 22.88 18.31 2.24
CA GLY A 36 22.78 18.58 3.66
C GLY A 36 23.94 19.43 4.20
N ILE A 37 25.18 19.15 3.75
CA ILE A 37 26.36 19.95 4.11
C ILE A 37 26.24 21.39 3.57
N LEU A 38 25.74 21.57 2.34
CA LEU A 38 25.45 22.90 1.80
C LEU A 38 24.40 23.66 2.62
N THR A 39 23.37 22.96 3.10
CA THR A 39 22.33 23.55 3.95
C THR A 39 22.91 24.05 5.27
N LEU A 40 23.80 23.29 5.90
CA LEU A 40 24.51 23.69 7.12
C LEU A 40 25.42 24.90 6.89
N HIS A 41 26.14 24.92 5.78
CA HIS A 41 26.95 26.09 5.38
C HIS A 41 26.10 27.35 5.20
N ASN A 42 24.95 27.22 4.52
CA ASN A 42 23.99 28.31 4.35
C ASN A 42 23.42 28.79 5.69
N CYS A 43 23.31 27.90 6.69
CA CYS A 43 22.94 28.25 8.07
C CYS A 43 24.09 28.86 8.89
N GLY A 44 25.26 29.12 8.28
CA GLY A 44 26.39 29.79 8.92
C GLY A 44 27.42 28.85 9.57
N VAL A 45 27.32 27.54 9.37
CA VAL A 45 28.35 26.60 9.81
C VAL A 45 29.59 26.78 8.92
N LYS A 46 30.74 27.10 9.52
CA LYS A 46 32.00 27.29 8.79
C LYS A 46 33.09 26.31 9.21
N HIS A 47 32.89 25.54 10.29
CA HIS A 47 33.86 24.59 10.78
C HIS A 47 33.23 23.20 10.80
N PHE A 48 33.84 22.27 10.08
CA PHE A 48 33.38 20.89 9.96
C PHE A 48 34.47 19.98 10.50
N VAL A 49 34.10 19.10 11.43
CA VAL A 49 34.99 18.12 12.05
C VAL A 49 34.46 16.74 11.69
N LEU A 50 35.22 16.02 10.86
CA LEU A 50 34.88 14.67 10.45
C LEU A 50 35.62 13.69 11.35
N VAL A 51 34.86 12.85 12.05
CA VAL A 51 35.44 11.82 12.91
C VAL A 51 35.18 10.44 12.30
N LEU A 52 36.28 9.75 12.02
CA LEU A 52 36.29 8.53 11.20
C LEU A 52 36.86 7.35 12.00
N PRO A 53 36.15 6.22 12.08
CA PRO A 53 36.70 4.95 12.52
C PRO A 53 37.40 4.29 11.32
N ASP A 54 38.73 4.39 11.31
CA ASP A 54 39.66 3.66 10.44
C ASP A 54 39.15 3.36 9.01
N GLN A 55 38.88 4.41 8.23
CA GLN A 55 38.38 4.31 6.84
C GLN A 55 39.52 4.50 5.80
N PRO A 56 39.39 3.90 4.60
CA PRO A 56 40.37 4.04 3.51
C PRO A 56 40.48 5.48 2.98
N SER A 57 41.66 5.84 2.45
CA SER A 57 42.05 7.17 1.94
C SER A 57 41.04 7.83 0.99
N ASP A 58 40.29 7.04 0.23
CA ASP A 58 39.52 7.55 -0.91
C ASP A 58 38.25 8.33 -0.49
N VAL A 59 37.60 7.96 0.62
CA VAL A 59 36.43 8.70 1.15
C VAL A 59 36.87 10.06 1.70
N LEU A 60 38.05 10.09 2.31
CA LEU A 60 38.68 11.31 2.79
C LEU A 60 38.92 12.28 1.62
N ASP A 61 39.48 11.77 0.53
CA ASP A 61 39.76 12.54 -0.68
C ASP A 61 38.50 13.12 -1.32
N GLU A 62 37.37 12.40 -1.27
CA GLU A 62 36.09 12.90 -1.75
C GLU A 62 35.53 14.04 -0.90
N PHE A 63 35.58 13.92 0.43
CA PHE A 63 35.20 15.02 1.31
C PHE A 63 36.10 16.24 1.09
N ILE A 64 37.43 16.05 1.02
CA ILE A 64 38.38 17.13 0.72
C ILE A 64 38.03 17.79 -0.61
N SER A 65 37.78 16.99 -1.65
CA SER A 65 37.42 17.48 -2.98
C SER A 65 36.11 18.28 -2.96
N PHE A 66 35.08 17.78 -2.28
CA PHE A 66 33.79 18.46 -2.16
C PHE A 66 33.93 19.81 -1.44
N PHE A 67 34.57 19.83 -0.27
CA PHE A 67 34.75 21.06 0.50
C PHE A 67 35.60 22.07 -0.26
N THR A 68 36.68 21.63 -0.92
CA THR A 68 37.53 22.51 -1.72
C THR A 68 36.78 23.11 -2.92
N ALA A 69 35.93 22.32 -3.58
CA ALA A 69 35.21 22.75 -4.78
C ALA A 69 33.99 23.63 -4.47
N PHE A 70 33.24 23.31 -3.41
CA PHE A 70 31.92 23.89 -3.17
C PHE A 70 31.85 24.76 -1.91
N LEU A 71 32.74 24.57 -0.94
CA LEU A 71 32.72 25.26 0.36
C LEU A 71 34.13 25.80 0.74
N PRO A 72 34.77 26.61 -0.12
CA PRO A 72 36.18 27.00 0.03
C PRO A 72 36.45 27.92 1.24
N ASP A 73 35.40 28.49 1.83
CA ASP A 73 35.45 29.33 3.03
C ASP A 73 35.24 28.54 4.34
N CYS A 74 35.09 27.21 4.24
CA CYS A 74 35.00 26.33 5.40
C CYS A 74 36.36 25.81 5.85
N ILE A 75 36.47 25.57 7.16
CA ILE A 75 37.57 24.81 7.75
C ILE A 75 37.11 23.38 7.95
N LEU A 76 37.74 22.44 7.24
CA LEU A 76 37.54 21.01 7.39
C LEU A 76 38.68 20.42 8.24
N ARG A 77 38.34 19.76 9.34
CA ARG A 77 39.29 19.01 10.18
C ARG A 77 38.91 17.53 10.19
N PHE A 78 39.91 16.68 10.19
CA PHE A 78 39.75 15.23 10.26
C PHE A 78 40.39 14.72 11.55
N ASP A 79 39.68 13.86 12.25
CA ASP A 79 40.18 13.20 13.45
C ASP A 79 39.90 11.69 13.35
N GLN A 80 40.91 10.88 13.64
CA GLN A 80 40.78 9.42 13.62
C GLN A 80 40.56 8.93 15.04
N ILE A 81 39.60 8.02 15.21
CA ILE A 81 39.38 7.37 16.50
C ILE A 81 40.35 6.20 16.61
N SER A 82 41.18 6.19 17.67
CA SER A 82 42.17 5.14 17.92
C SER A 82 41.56 3.85 18.50
N ASP A 83 40.39 3.94 19.13
CA ASP A 83 39.63 2.81 19.67
C ASP A 83 38.31 2.66 18.90
N SER A 84 38.22 1.61 18.09
CA SER A 84 37.05 1.31 17.27
C SER A 84 35.79 1.01 18.09
N SER A 85 35.94 0.75 19.39
CA SER A 85 34.83 0.45 20.31
C SER A 85 34.30 1.68 21.07
N ALA A 86 34.82 2.89 20.82
CA ALA A 86 34.37 4.11 21.50
C ALA A 86 32.99 4.60 21.00
N GLY A 87 32.09 4.96 21.92
CA GLY A 87 30.80 5.55 21.59
C GLY A 87 30.87 7.07 21.29
N ILE A 88 29.80 7.63 20.69
CA ILE A 88 29.72 9.08 20.39
C ILE A 88 29.86 9.94 21.66
N GLY A 89 29.34 9.48 22.79
CA GLY A 89 29.48 10.19 24.07
C GLY A 89 30.94 10.25 24.52
N ASP A 90 31.67 9.14 24.41
CA ASP A 90 33.09 9.06 24.77
C ASP A 90 33.93 10.03 23.94
N LEU A 91 33.71 10.03 22.62
CA LEU A 91 34.37 10.92 21.68
C LEU A 91 34.20 12.40 22.04
N LEU A 92 32.98 12.82 22.40
CA LEU A 92 32.70 14.21 22.75
C LEU A 92 33.45 14.66 24.00
N VAL A 93 33.57 13.78 25.00
CA VAL A 93 34.27 14.11 26.23
C VAL A 93 35.79 14.10 26.04
N GLU A 94 36.31 13.17 25.24
CA GLU A 94 37.73 13.14 24.85
C GLU A 94 38.11 14.42 24.08
N LYS A 95 37.27 14.80 23.11
CA LYS A 95 37.52 15.93 22.21
C LYS A 95 36.93 17.26 22.71
N ARG A 96 36.52 17.36 23.98
CA ARG A 96 35.86 18.56 24.56
C ARG A 96 36.64 19.86 24.39
N GLN A 97 37.98 19.78 24.33
CA GLN A 97 38.82 20.96 24.06
C GLN A 97 38.65 21.49 22.63
N LEU A 98 38.46 20.62 21.64
CA LEU A 98 38.16 21.02 20.26
C LEU A 98 36.79 21.70 20.18
N LEU A 99 35.82 21.19 20.95
CA LEU A 99 34.49 21.78 21.06
C LEU A 99 34.56 23.17 21.68
N SER A 100 35.34 23.38 22.76
CA SER A 100 35.42 24.64 23.51
C SER A 100 35.86 25.88 22.71
N GLN A 101 36.35 25.71 21.48
CA GLN A 101 36.67 26.79 20.54
C GLN A 101 35.41 27.38 19.87
N HIS A 102 34.27 26.71 20.07
CA HIS A 102 32.97 26.99 19.48
C HIS A 102 31.94 27.28 20.56
N GLU A 103 31.03 28.21 20.30
CA GLU A 103 29.94 28.50 21.24
C GLU A 103 28.83 27.44 21.13
N THR A 104 28.60 26.92 19.92
CA THR A 104 27.58 25.93 19.63
C THR A 104 28.12 24.88 18.67
N VAL A 105 27.76 23.63 18.93
CA VAL A 105 28.18 22.46 18.17
C VAL A 105 26.94 21.68 17.75
N TYR A 106 26.86 21.33 16.47
CA TYR A 106 25.85 20.42 15.96
C TYR A 106 26.44 19.02 15.77
N LEU A 107 25.66 18.01 16.15
CA LEU A 107 26.04 16.60 16.08
C LEU A 107 24.99 15.83 15.31
N THR A 108 25.44 15.06 14.32
CA THR A 108 24.58 14.11 13.61
C THR A 108 25.43 13.02 12.94
N SER A 109 24.78 11.93 12.53
CA SER A 109 25.37 10.95 11.62
C SER A 109 25.29 11.45 10.18
N TRP A 110 26.24 11.06 9.35
CA TRP A 110 26.20 11.32 7.90
C TRP A 110 24.97 10.76 7.21
N ARG A 111 24.34 9.75 7.81
CA ARG A 111 23.09 9.15 7.33
C ARG A 111 21.85 10.00 7.65
N THR A 112 21.99 11.00 8.53
CA THR A 112 20.89 11.79 9.09
C THR A 112 21.18 13.29 9.04
N ILE A 113 21.70 13.79 7.91
CA ILE A 113 21.95 15.23 7.76
C ILE A 113 20.60 16.00 7.76
N PRO A 114 20.45 17.03 8.61
CA PRO A 114 19.18 17.73 8.82
C PRO A 114 18.78 18.63 7.66
N SER A 115 17.47 18.87 7.53
CA SER A 115 16.90 19.89 6.64
C SER A 115 16.99 21.30 7.25
N GLU A 116 16.82 22.33 6.42
CA GLU A 116 16.83 23.74 6.85
C GLU A 116 15.75 24.02 7.92
N MET A 117 14.57 23.39 7.79
CA MET A 117 13.47 23.53 8.75
C MET A 117 13.82 22.96 10.12
N GLU A 118 14.50 21.81 10.15
CA GLU A 118 14.93 21.17 11.41
C GLU A 118 16.04 21.97 12.10
N LEU A 119 16.97 22.52 11.32
CA LEU A 119 17.99 23.44 11.84
C LEU A 119 17.36 24.71 12.43
N ARG A 120 16.33 25.28 11.78
CA ARG A 120 15.60 26.42 12.32
C ARG A 120 14.89 26.06 13.63
N ALA A 121 14.17 24.94 13.67
CA ALA A 121 13.45 24.50 14.86
C ALA A 121 14.38 24.30 16.08
N ILE A 122 15.56 23.73 15.89
CA ILE A 122 16.54 23.56 16.97
C ILE A 122 17.19 24.88 17.41
N ASN A 123 17.25 25.87 16.53
CA ASN A 123 17.85 27.17 16.78
C ASN A 123 16.90 28.20 17.38
N GLU A 124 15.59 27.97 17.28
CA GLU A 124 14.58 28.76 17.99
C GLU A 124 14.70 28.59 19.51
N ASP A 125 15.16 27.43 19.96
CA ASP A 125 15.43 27.20 21.38
C ASP A 125 16.76 27.85 21.80
N THR A 126 16.63 28.92 22.57
CA THR A 126 17.75 29.66 23.17
C THR A 126 17.88 29.43 24.68
N GLN A 127 16.99 28.66 25.28
CA GLN A 127 16.92 28.48 26.73
C GLN A 127 17.77 27.30 27.20
N HIS A 128 17.85 26.25 26.39
CA HIS A 128 18.55 25.02 26.75
C HIS A 128 20.00 25.00 26.23
N ASP A 129 20.86 24.34 27.01
CA ASP A 129 22.26 24.11 26.68
C ASP A 129 22.43 22.92 25.73
N ALA A 130 21.50 21.96 25.73
CA ALA A 130 21.38 20.98 24.67
C ALA A 130 19.94 20.85 24.18
N VAL A 131 19.79 20.69 22.87
CA VAL A 131 18.50 20.40 22.23
C VAL A 131 18.67 19.17 21.36
N LEU A 132 17.95 18.11 21.71
CA LEU A 132 17.88 16.88 20.94
C LEU A 132 16.62 16.89 20.06
N TYR A 133 16.80 16.68 18.76
CA TYR A 133 15.69 16.53 17.83
C TYR A 133 15.57 15.08 17.39
N GLY A 134 14.57 14.36 17.90
CA GLY A 134 14.54 12.89 17.84
C GLY A 134 13.18 12.29 17.45
N LEU A 135 13.21 11.07 16.91
CA LEU A 135 12.02 10.28 16.60
C LEU A 135 11.53 9.52 17.83
N LEU A 136 10.22 9.57 18.07
CA LEU A 136 9.57 8.78 19.12
C LEU A 136 9.65 7.27 18.79
N ARG A 137 10.20 6.45 19.69
CA ARG A 137 10.28 4.98 19.57
C ARG A 137 10.04 4.31 20.90
N SER A 138 9.53 3.07 20.93
CA SER A 138 9.23 2.33 22.16
C SER A 138 10.44 1.83 22.98
N SER A 139 11.67 2.02 22.49
CA SER A 139 12.91 1.65 23.20
C SER A 139 13.92 2.81 23.12
N GLY A 140 14.47 3.22 24.27
CA GLY A 140 15.40 4.34 24.41
C GLY A 140 15.31 5.06 25.76
N VAL A 141 15.96 6.22 25.87
CA VAL A 141 15.87 7.11 27.04
C VAL A 141 14.49 7.78 27.06
N ALA A 142 13.90 7.86 28.25
CA ALA A 142 12.61 8.48 28.51
C ALA A 142 12.72 10.01 28.51
N PHE A 143 11.68 10.69 28.05
CA PHE A 143 11.51 12.13 28.29
C PHE A 143 10.10 12.41 28.83
N HIS A 144 10.01 13.42 29.70
CA HIS A 144 8.76 13.83 30.30
C HIS A 144 7.95 14.66 29.30
N SER A 145 6.77 14.18 28.90
CA SER A 145 6.05 14.75 27.74
C SER A 145 5.54 16.17 27.94
N ALA A 146 5.42 16.65 29.19
CA ALA A 146 4.95 18.00 29.49
C ALA A 146 6.07 19.03 29.66
N SER A 147 7.27 18.61 30.11
CA SER A 147 8.43 19.51 30.25
C SER A 147 9.44 19.35 29.12
N HIS A 148 9.30 18.33 28.27
CA HIS A 148 10.21 18.05 27.17
C HIS A 148 11.67 17.76 27.60
N GLU A 149 11.88 17.22 28.81
CA GLU A 149 13.22 16.95 29.37
C GLU A 149 13.57 15.47 29.42
N LEU A 150 14.85 15.14 29.25
CA LEU A 150 15.36 13.77 29.42
C LEU A 150 15.31 13.32 30.89
N VAL A 151 14.75 12.14 31.14
CA VAL A 151 14.63 11.55 32.48
C VAL A 151 15.14 10.11 32.50
N ASP A 152 15.56 9.65 33.68
CA ASP A 152 15.94 8.24 33.87
C ASP A 152 14.68 7.37 33.82
N PRO A 153 14.58 6.40 32.89
CA PRO A 153 13.41 5.53 32.77
C PRO A 153 12.98 4.89 34.10
N ASP A 154 13.95 4.53 34.96
CA ASP A 154 13.69 3.84 36.22
C ASP A 154 13.30 4.79 37.37
N SER A 155 13.43 6.11 37.16
CA SER A 155 13.13 7.13 38.17
C SER A 155 11.71 7.68 38.11
N VAL A 156 10.93 7.31 37.09
CA VAL A 156 9.60 7.89 36.84
C VAL A 156 8.52 7.02 37.49
N GLN A 157 7.64 7.64 38.29
CA GLN A 157 6.47 6.96 38.85
C GLN A 157 5.43 6.66 37.75
N ASP A 158 4.78 5.49 37.80
CA ASP A 158 3.84 4.92 36.82
C ASP A 158 2.70 5.85 36.33
N SER A 159 2.47 6.99 37.00
CA SER A 159 1.38 7.93 36.69
C SER A 159 1.76 9.08 35.74
N GLN A 160 3.00 9.19 35.26
CA GLN A 160 3.42 10.30 34.40
C GLN A 160 3.55 9.89 32.91
N PRO A 161 3.06 10.71 31.96
CA PRO A 161 3.16 10.41 30.54
C PRO A 161 4.62 10.53 30.08
N ILE A 162 5.21 9.38 29.75
CA ILE A 162 6.57 9.26 29.22
C ILE A 162 6.51 8.94 27.73
N ALA A 163 7.37 9.58 26.95
CA ALA A 163 7.66 9.17 25.60
C ALA A 163 9.16 8.83 25.47
N HIS A 164 9.50 7.91 24.57
CA HIS A 164 10.85 7.37 24.41
C HIS A 164 11.41 7.78 23.03
N ILE A 165 12.73 8.02 22.93
CA ILE A 165 13.40 8.50 21.71
C ILE A 165 14.60 7.63 21.34
N ALA A 166 14.77 7.40 20.03
CA ALA A 166 15.89 6.66 19.47
C ALA A 166 16.99 7.59 18.92
N PRO A 167 18.27 7.12 18.85
CA PRO A 167 19.46 7.95 18.61
C PRO A 167 19.62 8.51 17.17
N LEU A 168 18.58 8.52 16.35
CA LEU A 168 18.64 9.01 14.96
C LEU A 168 18.55 10.55 14.83
N GLY A 169 18.99 11.29 15.86
CA GLY A 169 18.69 12.71 16.01
C GLY A 169 19.86 13.65 15.79
N LEU A 170 19.57 14.80 15.19
CA LEU A 170 20.41 16.00 15.27
C LEU A 170 20.41 16.51 16.72
N ALA A 171 21.58 16.81 17.27
CA ALA A 171 21.70 17.50 18.56
C ALA A 171 22.45 18.83 18.39
N ARG A 172 21.93 19.90 19.02
CA ARG A 172 22.65 21.16 19.22
C ARG A 172 23.14 21.21 20.65
N LEU A 173 24.43 21.39 20.85
CA LEU A 173 25.07 21.52 22.16
C LEU A 173 25.74 22.89 22.28
N ARG A 174 25.52 23.58 23.39
CA ARG A 174 26.37 24.69 23.84
C ARG A 174 27.55 24.12 24.60
N THR A 175 28.72 24.68 24.37
CA THR A 175 29.96 24.15 24.96
C THR A 175 30.08 24.45 26.45
N SER A 176 29.32 25.41 26.96
CA SER A 176 29.09 25.62 28.40
C SER A 176 28.59 24.37 29.11
N LEU A 177 27.84 23.50 28.44
CA LEU A 177 27.27 22.28 29.00
C LEU A 177 28.35 21.35 29.58
N PHE A 178 29.53 21.29 28.95
CA PHE A 178 30.62 20.42 29.41
C PHE A 178 31.26 20.90 30.72
N SER A 179 31.00 22.12 31.17
CA SER A 179 31.47 22.60 32.49
C SER A 179 30.78 21.91 33.66
N HIS A 180 29.63 21.26 33.41
CA HIS A 180 28.89 20.48 34.40
C HIS A 180 29.42 19.06 34.58
N LEU A 181 30.35 18.59 33.73
CA LEU A 181 30.98 17.29 33.90
C LEU A 181 32.07 17.34 34.97
N GLU A 182 32.05 16.38 35.89
CA GLU A 182 33.10 16.23 36.89
C GLU A 182 34.47 15.94 36.25
N SER A 183 35.54 16.41 36.89
CA SER A 183 36.91 16.14 36.46
C SER A 183 37.19 14.63 36.56
N GLY A 184 37.21 13.95 35.41
CA GLY A 184 37.42 12.50 35.34
C GLY A 184 36.13 11.66 35.37
N PHE A 185 35.01 12.21 34.90
CA PHE A 185 33.73 11.51 34.72
C PHE A 185 33.91 10.02 34.35
N PRO A 186 33.37 9.07 35.14
CA PRO A 186 33.62 7.65 34.95
C PRO A 186 32.92 7.14 33.70
N PHE A 187 33.68 6.66 32.71
CA PHE A 187 33.12 6.06 31.51
C PHE A 187 32.83 4.58 31.74
N VAL A 188 31.58 4.18 31.47
CA VAL A 188 31.27 2.78 31.14
C VAL A 188 31.35 2.71 29.62
N HIS A 189 32.51 2.33 29.08
CA HIS A 189 32.69 2.26 27.62
C HIS A 189 31.92 1.06 27.02
N PRO A 190 31.19 1.24 25.90
CA PRO A 190 30.94 2.50 25.16
C PRO A 190 29.80 3.37 25.74
N THR A 191 30.02 4.69 25.81
CA THR A 191 28.98 5.68 26.19
C THR A 191 28.29 6.27 24.96
N THR A 192 26.97 6.11 24.85
CA THR A 192 26.15 6.72 23.79
C THR A 192 25.92 8.22 24.03
N LEU A 193 25.54 8.97 22.98
CA LEU A 193 25.16 10.38 23.10
C LEU A 193 23.99 10.58 24.08
N LEU A 194 22.98 9.69 24.03
CA LEU A 194 21.81 9.78 24.91
C LEU A 194 22.17 9.57 26.38
N GLN A 195 23.07 8.63 26.68
CA GLN A 195 23.55 8.41 28.05
C GLN A 195 24.34 9.60 28.58
N LEU A 196 25.19 10.22 27.75
CA LEU A 196 25.93 11.44 28.12
C LEU A 196 24.97 12.60 28.40
N LEU A 197 24.00 12.85 27.53
CA LEU A 197 23.02 13.93 27.70
C LEU A 197 22.11 13.71 28.91
N LEU A 198 21.70 12.47 29.17
CA LEU A 198 20.96 12.13 30.39
C LEU A 198 21.77 12.44 31.64
N HIS A 199 23.06 12.11 31.66
CA HIS A 199 23.94 12.42 32.79
C HIS A 199 24.09 13.94 32.98
N LEU A 200 24.36 14.68 31.89
CA LEU A 200 24.46 16.14 31.92
C LEU A 200 23.17 16.80 32.44
N ASN A 201 22.00 16.31 32.02
CA ASN A 201 20.72 16.80 32.51
C ASN A 201 20.51 16.52 34.02
N ARG A 202 21.15 15.48 34.60
CA ARG A 202 21.13 15.27 36.06
C ARG A 202 22.01 16.27 36.80
N CYS A 203 23.18 16.59 36.25
CA CYS A 203 24.11 17.55 36.84
C CYS A 203 23.58 19.00 36.75
N ALA A 204 22.85 19.31 35.68
CA ALA A 204 22.17 20.57 35.47
C ALA A 204 20.74 20.30 34.97
N PRO A 205 19.76 20.15 35.89
CA PRO A 205 18.36 19.96 35.53
C PRO A 205 17.86 21.09 34.62
N HIS A 206 16.97 20.76 33.68
CA HIS A 206 16.42 21.69 32.68
C HIS A 206 17.45 22.22 31.67
N SER A 207 18.65 21.63 31.58
CA SER A 207 19.66 22.05 30.60
C SER A 207 19.49 21.36 29.23
N VAL A 208 18.77 20.23 29.19
CA VAL A 208 18.56 19.45 27.97
C VAL A 208 17.08 19.38 27.60
N ALA A 209 16.73 19.93 26.44
CA ALA A 209 15.41 19.81 25.85
C ALA A 209 15.37 18.74 24.75
N VAL A 210 14.18 18.17 24.58
CA VAL A 210 13.90 17.20 23.53
C VAL A 210 12.70 17.65 22.71
N VAL A 211 12.96 17.91 21.44
CA VAL A 211 11.95 18.29 20.46
C VAL A 211 11.53 17.03 19.70
N PRO A 212 10.29 16.53 19.91
CA PRO A 212 9.81 15.37 19.19
C PRO A 212 9.58 15.72 17.72
N ARG A 213 10.17 14.93 16.82
CA ARG A 213 9.93 15.05 15.39
C ARG A 213 8.60 14.37 15.02
N SER A 214 7.55 15.15 14.77
CA SER A 214 6.37 14.65 14.05
C SER A 214 6.78 14.33 12.61
N ALA A 215 6.36 13.20 12.05
CA ALA A 215 6.68 12.83 10.67
C ALA A 215 6.31 13.97 9.69
N SER A 216 7.30 14.49 8.96
CA SER A 216 7.17 15.58 7.98
C SER A 216 6.71 15.03 6.61
N PRO A 217 6.03 15.80 5.74
CA PRO A 217 5.32 15.24 4.59
C PRO A 217 6.26 14.80 3.45
N ARG A 218 6.03 13.55 2.98
CA ARG A 218 6.31 12.95 1.65
C ARG A 218 7.58 13.42 0.88
N GLN A 219 8.62 12.57 0.84
CA GLN A 219 9.80 12.70 -0.06
C GLN A 219 9.83 11.61 -1.14
N ARG A 220 10.19 11.94 -2.39
CA ARG A 220 10.27 10.99 -3.53
C ARG A 220 11.72 10.52 -3.77
N SER A 221 11.93 9.26 -4.16
CA SER A 221 13.27 8.79 -4.58
C SER A 221 13.20 7.88 -5.81
N ILE A 222 14.22 7.99 -6.68
CA ILE A 222 14.32 7.30 -7.96
C ILE A 222 15.57 6.43 -7.95
N VAL A 223 15.53 5.21 -8.49
CA VAL A 223 16.68 4.30 -8.49
C VAL A 223 17.01 3.89 -9.92
N PHE A 224 18.07 4.47 -10.47
CA PHE A 224 18.53 4.17 -11.83
C PHE A 224 19.42 2.93 -11.85
N ALA A 225 19.17 1.96 -12.74
CA ALA A 225 20.08 0.85 -12.97
C ALA A 225 20.50 0.84 -14.46
N PRO A 226 21.73 1.26 -14.80
CA PRO A 226 22.13 1.42 -16.20
C PRO A 226 22.07 0.11 -17.01
N THR A 227 22.29 -1.05 -16.36
CA THR A 227 22.26 -2.40 -16.96
C THR A 227 21.97 -3.50 -15.92
N PRO A 228 21.57 -4.73 -16.31
CA PRO A 228 21.25 -5.84 -15.39
C PRO A 228 22.39 -6.28 -14.45
N SER A 229 23.64 -5.88 -14.76
CA SER A 229 24.85 -6.22 -14.00
C SER A 229 25.53 -5.01 -13.33
N ALA A 230 24.97 -3.80 -13.47
CA ALA A 230 25.53 -2.60 -12.87
C ALA A 230 24.90 -2.28 -11.51
N THR A 231 25.70 -1.71 -10.62
CA THR A 231 25.27 -1.21 -9.31
C THR A 231 24.21 -0.12 -9.50
N PRO A 232 23.06 -0.18 -8.80
CA PRO A 232 22.02 0.84 -8.93
C PRO A 232 22.51 2.21 -8.44
N LEU A 233 22.26 3.26 -9.23
CA LEU A 233 22.47 4.65 -8.91
C LEU A 233 21.16 5.24 -8.35
N ALA A 234 21.05 5.44 -7.04
CA ALA A 234 19.87 6.06 -6.42
C ALA A 234 19.96 7.59 -6.49
N VAL A 235 18.93 8.24 -7.05
CA VAL A 235 18.75 9.70 -7.07
C VAL A 235 17.50 10.04 -6.25
N CYS A 236 17.69 10.59 -5.05
CA CYS A 236 16.59 11.15 -4.26
C CYS A 236 16.25 12.54 -4.77
N LEU A 237 14.98 12.85 -5.00
CA LEU A 237 14.53 14.18 -5.42
C LEU A 237 13.63 14.79 -4.35
N ASP A 238 14.09 15.88 -3.77
CA ASP A 238 13.26 16.75 -2.94
C ASP A 238 12.40 17.64 -3.86
N GLY A 239 11.07 17.60 -3.70
CA GLY A 239 10.19 18.62 -4.27
C GLY A 239 8.94 18.12 -5.01
N THR A 240 7.99 19.06 -5.12
CA THR A 240 6.59 18.97 -5.55
C THR A 240 6.33 18.26 -6.89
N ILE A 241 5.04 17.90 -7.10
CA ILE A 241 4.43 17.22 -8.25
C ILE A 241 4.76 17.88 -9.61
N ALA A 242 5.99 17.72 -10.10
CA ALA A 242 6.41 18.17 -11.43
C ALA A 242 6.84 16.96 -12.30
N PRO A 243 6.68 17.04 -13.64
CA PRO A 243 7.20 16.03 -14.56
C PRO A 243 8.71 15.87 -14.43
N LEU A 244 9.20 14.64 -14.56
CA LEU A 244 10.62 14.35 -14.50
C LEU A 244 11.16 14.03 -15.90
N THR A 245 12.24 14.70 -16.29
CA THR A 245 13.00 14.34 -17.50
C THR A 245 14.23 13.54 -17.10
N VAL A 246 14.36 12.31 -17.62
CA VAL A 246 15.53 11.45 -17.38
C VAL A 246 16.21 11.16 -18.72
N THR A 247 17.47 11.52 -18.85
CA THR A 247 18.31 11.18 -20.01
C THR A 247 19.09 9.92 -19.68
N ALA A 248 18.95 8.86 -20.47
CA ALA A 248 19.62 7.58 -20.22
C ALA A 248 19.98 6.89 -21.55
N PRO A 249 21.07 6.09 -21.59
CA PRO A 249 21.43 5.32 -22.78
C PRO A 249 20.31 4.38 -23.23
N VAL A 250 20.19 4.19 -24.55
CA VAL A 250 19.26 3.23 -25.16
C VAL A 250 19.47 1.84 -24.54
N GLY A 251 18.36 1.17 -24.16
CA GLY A 251 18.40 -0.13 -23.51
C GLY A 251 18.56 -0.09 -21.98
N SER A 252 18.76 1.08 -21.37
CA SER A 252 18.75 1.24 -19.90
C SER A 252 17.37 0.93 -19.33
N VAL A 253 17.33 0.40 -18.10
CA VAL A 253 16.10 0.14 -17.35
C VAL A 253 16.00 1.14 -16.20
N LEU A 254 15.07 2.09 -16.31
CA LEU A 254 14.75 3.01 -15.24
C LEU A 254 13.75 2.33 -14.29
N ARG A 255 14.14 2.17 -13.02
CA ARG A 255 13.23 1.80 -11.93
C ARG A 255 12.91 3.03 -11.10
N TYR A 256 11.66 3.28 -10.76
CA TYR A 256 11.33 4.35 -9.80
C TYR A 256 10.25 3.91 -8.83
N SER A 257 10.36 4.42 -7.60
CA SER A 257 9.48 4.10 -6.47
C SER A 257 8.95 5.39 -5.85
N TYR A 258 7.77 5.35 -5.25
CA TYR A 258 7.24 6.47 -4.49
C TYR A 258 7.50 6.23 -3.01
N LEU A 259 8.25 7.14 -2.39
CA LEU A 259 8.44 7.14 -0.95
C LEU A 259 7.53 8.19 -0.31
N GLN A 260 7.06 7.89 0.89
CA GLN A 260 6.66 8.88 1.89
C GLN A 260 7.52 8.52 3.11
N ARG A 261 8.36 9.44 3.57
CA ARG A 261 9.11 9.23 4.81
C ARG A 261 8.18 9.43 6.00
N ASP A 262 7.27 8.49 6.25
CA ASP A 262 6.46 8.50 7.46
C ASP A 262 6.30 7.14 8.13
N THR A 263 7.26 6.22 7.98
CA THR A 263 7.55 5.16 8.96
C THR A 263 8.69 4.26 8.48
N GLN A 264 9.62 4.01 9.40
CA GLN A 264 10.55 2.87 9.44
C GLN A 264 11.71 2.80 8.42
N THR A 265 12.86 2.52 9.01
CA THR A 265 14.20 2.27 8.47
C THR A 265 14.31 0.97 7.65
N SER A 266 13.32 0.66 6.80
CA SER A 266 13.49 -0.39 5.80
C SER A 266 12.75 -0.04 4.51
N VAL A 267 13.51 0.17 3.44
CA VAL A 267 13.06 0.35 2.04
C VAL A 267 11.98 -0.67 1.64
N THR A 268 11.99 -1.84 2.29
CA THR A 268 11.08 -2.97 2.10
C THR A 268 9.61 -2.74 2.50
N ALA A 269 9.27 -1.75 3.32
CA ALA A 269 7.88 -1.53 3.77
C ALA A 269 7.01 -0.80 2.73
N TRP A 270 7.61 0.06 1.91
CA TRP A 270 6.92 0.91 0.93
C TRP A 270 6.93 0.37 -0.51
N GLU A 271 7.89 -0.49 -0.87
CA GLU A 271 7.88 -1.30 -2.10
C GLU A 271 6.57 -2.11 -2.27
N ALA A 272 5.80 -2.21 -1.19
CA ALA A 272 4.61 -3.02 -1.12
C ALA A 272 3.30 -2.26 -1.21
N ARG A 273 3.29 -1.00 -1.62
CA ARG A 273 2.02 -0.34 -2.02
C ARG A 273 2.21 0.55 -3.24
N ALA A 274 3.41 1.12 -3.38
CA ALA A 274 3.85 1.73 -4.61
C ALA A 274 4.43 0.67 -5.53
N ILE A 275 3.85 0.58 -6.72
CA ILE A 275 4.34 -0.22 -7.83
C ILE A 275 5.73 0.29 -8.24
N PRO A 276 6.83 -0.49 -8.19
CA PRO A 276 8.06 -0.09 -8.85
C PRO A 276 7.80 -0.10 -10.36
N ARG A 277 7.93 1.04 -11.06
CA ARG A 277 7.74 1.04 -12.53
C ARG A 277 9.07 0.82 -13.23
N GLU A 278 9.12 -0.14 -14.13
CA GLU A 278 10.25 -0.32 -15.05
C GLU A 278 9.96 0.37 -16.39
N LEU A 279 10.81 1.33 -16.78
CA LEU A 279 10.77 1.98 -18.08
C LEU A 279 12.08 1.68 -18.81
N ARG A 280 11.99 1.01 -19.97
CA ARG A 280 13.15 0.77 -20.83
C ARG A 280 13.27 1.90 -21.84
N VAL A 281 14.47 2.44 -22.02
CA VAL A 281 14.73 3.49 -23.02
C VAL A 281 14.61 2.90 -24.43
N PRO A 282 13.63 3.33 -25.26
CA PRO A 282 13.43 2.78 -26.60
C PRO A 282 14.63 3.06 -27.52
N GLU A 283 14.80 2.23 -28.55
CA GLU A 283 15.78 2.50 -29.62
C GLU A 283 15.39 3.77 -30.39
N GLY A 284 16.26 4.79 -30.37
CA GLY A 284 16.11 6.01 -31.16
C GLY A 284 15.87 7.31 -30.37
N GLU A 285 15.57 7.25 -29.07
CA GLU A 285 15.39 8.44 -28.22
C GLU A 285 16.30 8.37 -26.98
N GLY A 286 17.28 9.28 -26.88
CA GLY A 286 18.21 9.37 -25.74
C GLY A 286 17.63 10.05 -24.49
N VAL A 287 16.38 10.50 -24.54
CA VAL A 287 15.72 11.25 -23.47
C VAL A 287 14.34 10.64 -23.21
N LEU A 288 14.11 10.17 -21.98
CA LEU A 288 12.83 9.64 -21.55
C LEU A 288 12.11 10.69 -20.71
N LEU A 289 11.00 11.22 -21.22
CA LEU A 289 10.14 12.12 -20.47
C LEU A 289 9.18 11.30 -19.61
N VAL A 290 9.49 11.15 -18.33
CA VAL A 290 8.61 10.45 -17.37
C VAL A 290 7.56 11.44 -16.87
N ARG A 291 6.42 11.47 -17.56
CA ARG A 291 5.18 12.07 -17.06
C ARG A 291 4.40 11.01 -16.30
N ASP A 292 4.70 10.82 -15.02
CA ASP A 292 3.85 10.01 -14.15
C ASP A 292 2.97 10.92 -13.28
N VAL A 293 1.67 10.71 -13.37
CA VAL A 293 0.68 11.26 -12.46
C VAL A 293 0.29 10.10 -11.56
N VAL A 294 0.99 9.94 -10.43
CA VAL A 294 0.43 9.15 -9.34
C VAL A 294 -0.76 9.94 -8.83
N GLY A 295 -1.95 9.56 -9.28
CA GLY A 295 -3.15 9.86 -8.53
C GLY A 295 -2.91 9.43 -7.10
N GLU A 296 -3.22 10.29 -6.13
CA GLU A 296 -3.04 9.98 -4.71
C GLU A 296 -3.58 8.58 -4.43
N LEU A 297 -2.72 7.64 -4.02
CA LEU A 297 -3.20 6.39 -3.43
C LEU A 297 -3.90 6.78 -2.13
N ARG A 298 -5.20 7.01 -2.22
CA ARG A 298 -6.02 7.34 -1.07
C ARG A 298 -6.09 6.08 -0.20
N PRO A 299 -5.80 6.18 1.11
CA PRO A 299 -6.07 5.09 2.03
C PRO A 299 -7.51 4.61 1.82
N CYS A 300 -7.72 3.30 1.64
CA CYS A 300 -9.08 2.77 1.69
C CYS A 300 -9.61 3.01 3.10
N ARG A 301 -10.61 3.89 3.20
CA ARG A 301 -11.32 4.13 4.45
C ARG A 301 -12.16 2.91 4.72
N VAL A 302 -11.76 2.13 5.71
CA VAL A 302 -12.57 1.02 6.19
C VAL A 302 -13.65 1.59 7.10
N LEU A 303 -14.87 1.08 6.92
CA LEU A 303 -16.03 1.51 7.69
C LEU A 303 -16.06 0.69 8.98
N GLU A 304 -15.67 1.27 10.11
CA GLU A 304 -15.68 0.57 11.41
C GLU A 304 -16.96 0.84 12.21
N GLU A 305 -17.51 2.05 12.11
CA GLU A 305 -18.69 2.50 12.88
C GLU A 305 -19.70 3.26 11.99
N GLU A 306 -19.64 3.01 10.69
CA GLU A 306 -20.40 3.77 9.69
C GLU A 306 -21.01 2.88 8.63
N THR A 307 -22.16 3.31 8.13
CA THR A 307 -22.79 2.72 6.95
C THR A 307 -22.65 3.69 5.78
N GLU A 308 -22.16 3.22 4.64
CA GLU A 308 -22.14 3.97 3.38
C GLU A 308 -23.29 3.51 2.49
N VAL A 309 -24.11 4.45 2.02
CA VAL A 309 -25.21 4.22 1.08
C VAL A 309 -24.84 4.89 -0.24
N LEU A 310 -24.78 4.10 -1.30
CA LEU A 310 -24.58 4.58 -2.66
C LEU A 310 -25.89 4.44 -3.43
N ILE A 311 -26.30 5.51 -4.09
CA ILE A 311 -27.48 5.55 -4.96
C ILE A 311 -27.00 5.93 -6.34
N ALA A 312 -27.29 5.09 -7.32
CA ALA A 312 -27.03 5.36 -8.73
C ALA A 312 -28.29 5.10 -9.55
N CYS A 313 -28.38 5.64 -10.76
CA CYS A 313 -29.40 5.16 -11.70
C CYS A 313 -29.06 3.72 -12.09
N ASP A 314 -30.02 2.80 -11.94
CA ASP A 314 -29.86 1.36 -12.20
C ASP A 314 -29.64 1.12 -13.70
N HIS A 315 -30.39 1.84 -14.54
CA HIS A 315 -30.39 1.77 -16.01
C HIS A 315 -29.29 2.61 -16.66
N TRP A 316 -28.10 2.38 -16.12
CA TRP A 316 -26.73 2.81 -16.36
C TRP A 316 -26.31 3.46 -17.69
N ARG A 317 -27.10 3.53 -18.78
CA ARG A 317 -26.74 4.30 -20.01
C ARG A 317 -27.85 4.95 -20.83
N TRP A 318 -29.12 4.61 -20.63
CA TRP A 318 -30.21 5.21 -21.40
C TRP A 318 -30.98 6.30 -20.67
N ASN A 319 -30.75 6.46 -19.37
CA ASN A 319 -31.21 7.66 -18.69
C ASN A 319 -30.17 8.78 -18.74
N ARG A 320 -29.68 9.10 -19.95
CA ARG A 320 -28.98 10.38 -20.22
C ARG A 320 -29.87 11.59 -19.95
N GLU A 321 -31.16 11.35 -19.72
CA GLU A 321 -32.13 12.36 -19.38
C GLU A 321 -32.12 12.69 -17.88
N VAL A 322 -31.60 11.84 -16.99
CA VAL A 322 -31.62 12.06 -15.54
C VAL A 322 -30.20 12.23 -15.00
N ALA A 323 -29.83 13.46 -14.64
CA ALA A 323 -28.57 13.74 -13.96
C ALA A 323 -28.78 13.85 -12.44
N LEU A 324 -27.89 13.28 -11.64
CA LEU A 324 -27.88 13.47 -10.19
C LEU A 324 -27.13 14.77 -9.88
N VAL A 325 -27.85 15.80 -9.41
CA VAL A 325 -27.29 17.17 -9.28
C VAL A 325 -27.19 17.66 -7.85
N GLY A 326 -27.87 16.99 -6.92
CA GLY A 326 -27.86 17.32 -5.50
C GLY A 326 -28.36 16.15 -4.66
N ALA A 327 -28.06 16.16 -3.36
CA ALA A 327 -28.62 15.21 -2.42
C ALA A 327 -28.53 15.71 -0.97
N ARG A 328 -29.42 15.20 -0.12
CA ARG A 328 -29.39 15.33 1.34
C ARG A 328 -29.75 13.99 1.95
N GLY A 329 -29.08 13.62 3.03
CA GLY A 329 -29.44 12.44 3.83
C GLY A 329 -29.85 12.89 5.23
N GLU A 330 -31.00 12.44 5.71
CA GLU A 330 -31.41 12.66 7.09
C GLU A 330 -30.41 11.97 8.02
N GLN A 331 -29.76 12.70 8.92
CA GLN A 331 -28.72 12.16 9.82
C GLN A 331 -27.41 11.72 9.13
N ALA A 332 -27.25 11.99 7.83
CA ALA A 332 -25.99 11.70 7.13
C ALA A 332 -24.86 12.60 7.66
N ARG A 333 -23.72 11.99 8.02
CA ARG A 333 -22.49 12.68 8.43
C ARG A 333 -21.83 13.38 7.24
N SER A 334 -21.93 12.80 6.05
CA SER A 334 -21.43 13.39 4.82
C SER A 334 -22.25 12.94 3.63
N VAL A 335 -22.39 13.82 2.65
CA VAL A 335 -23.02 13.55 1.36
C VAL A 335 -22.08 14.00 0.26
N ARG A 336 -21.82 13.13 -0.71
CA ARG A 336 -21.06 13.43 -1.93
C ARG A 336 -21.92 13.10 -3.14
N VAL A 337 -21.92 13.99 -4.12
CA VAL A 337 -22.66 13.80 -5.37
C VAL A 337 -21.67 13.82 -6.53
N THR A 338 -21.77 12.83 -7.41
CA THR A 338 -21.20 12.83 -8.75
C THR A 338 -22.36 12.76 -9.75
N PRO A 339 -22.13 13.04 -11.04
CA PRO A 339 -23.18 12.90 -12.06
C PRO A 339 -23.82 11.51 -12.11
N ASN A 340 -23.12 10.47 -11.64
CA ASN A 340 -23.53 9.07 -11.76
C ASN A 340 -23.78 8.36 -10.41
N CYS A 341 -23.59 9.05 -9.28
CA CYS A 341 -23.75 8.46 -7.96
C CYS A 341 -23.92 9.52 -6.86
N VAL A 342 -24.83 9.24 -5.93
CA VAL A 342 -24.89 9.89 -4.61
C VAL A 342 -24.31 8.93 -3.59
N MET A 343 -23.41 9.41 -2.74
CA MET A 343 -22.82 8.67 -1.65
C MET A 343 -23.15 9.37 -0.33
N CYS A 344 -23.84 8.69 0.57
CA CYS A 344 -24.16 9.16 1.90
C CYS A 344 -23.50 8.28 2.95
N VAL A 345 -22.87 8.89 3.96
CA VAL A 345 -22.28 8.17 5.09
C VAL A 345 -23.09 8.47 6.34
N PHE A 346 -23.52 7.41 7.04
CA PHE A 346 -24.28 7.47 8.29
C PHE A 346 -23.47 6.83 9.41
N ALA A 347 -23.78 7.17 10.66
CA ALA A 347 -23.32 6.34 11.78
C ALA A 347 -24.00 4.96 11.70
N GLU A 348 -23.35 3.92 12.23
CA GLU A 348 -23.96 2.59 12.33
C GLU A 348 -25.33 2.65 13.03
N GLY A 349 -26.33 2.01 12.43
CA GLY A 349 -27.71 1.99 12.95
C GLY A 349 -28.50 3.30 12.82
N ALA A 350 -27.91 4.36 12.26
CA ALA A 350 -28.52 5.68 12.08
C ALA A 350 -28.84 5.99 10.61
N ILE A 351 -29.22 4.98 9.83
CA ILE A 351 -29.64 5.16 8.43
C ILE A 351 -30.93 5.99 8.43
N GLY A 352 -30.91 7.12 7.74
CA GLY A 352 -32.09 7.96 7.47
C GLY A 352 -32.48 7.96 5.99
N ALA A 353 -33.58 8.62 5.67
CA ALA A 353 -34.01 8.80 4.29
C ALA A 353 -32.98 9.64 3.50
N VAL A 354 -32.82 9.36 2.21
CA VAL A 354 -31.98 10.14 1.29
C VAL A 354 -32.87 10.79 0.25
N THR A 355 -32.84 12.11 0.17
CA THR A 355 -33.46 12.83 -0.95
C THR A 355 -32.39 13.19 -1.97
N VAL A 356 -32.60 12.78 -3.22
CA VAL A 356 -31.74 13.08 -4.36
C VAL A 356 -32.45 14.09 -5.25
N GLU A 357 -31.76 15.18 -5.58
CA GLU A 357 -32.20 16.13 -6.59
C GLU A 357 -31.73 15.60 -7.96
N VAL A 358 -32.70 15.36 -8.83
CA VAL A 358 -32.48 14.88 -10.19
C VAL A 358 -32.83 15.98 -11.18
N GLU A 359 -32.08 16.08 -12.27
CA GLU A 359 -32.35 17.01 -13.37
C GLU A 359 -32.79 16.24 -14.62
N VAL A 360 -33.97 16.55 -15.13
CA VAL A 360 -34.61 15.93 -16.30
C VAL A 360 -35.02 16.98 -17.31
N VAL A 361 -34.39 16.97 -18.50
CA VAL A 361 -34.66 17.94 -19.60
C VAL A 361 -34.63 19.41 -19.09
N GLY A 362 -33.70 19.72 -18.17
CA GLY A 362 -33.52 21.05 -17.58
C GLY A 362 -34.50 21.40 -16.45
N ALA A 363 -35.37 20.49 -16.03
CA ALA A 363 -36.22 20.64 -14.85
C ALA A 363 -35.67 19.81 -13.68
N LYS A 364 -35.69 20.37 -12.47
CA LYS A 364 -35.22 19.69 -11.25
C LYS A 364 -36.41 19.11 -10.48
N GLU A 365 -36.27 17.87 -10.05
CA GLU A 365 -37.24 17.15 -9.22
C GLU A 365 -36.51 16.48 -8.05
N GLU A 366 -37.20 16.30 -6.92
CA GLU A 366 -36.66 15.59 -5.76
C GLU A 366 -37.22 14.17 -5.69
N VAL A 367 -36.33 13.20 -5.55
CA VAL A 367 -36.65 11.79 -5.39
C VAL A 367 -36.23 11.35 -4.00
N VAL A 368 -37.19 10.86 -3.22
CA VAL A 368 -36.94 10.39 -1.84
C VAL A 368 -36.78 8.87 -1.83
N PHE A 369 -35.65 8.42 -1.31
CA PHE A 369 -35.37 7.04 -0.92
C PHE A 369 -35.64 6.91 0.57
N ALA A 370 -36.72 6.22 0.92
CA ALA A 370 -37.16 6.05 2.28
C ALA A 370 -36.18 5.18 3.06
N ARG A 371 -36.11 5.40 4.37
CA ARG A 371 -35.25 4.62 5.27
C ARG A 371 -35.49 3.11 5.10
N GLU A 372 -36.74 2.70 5.00
CA GLU A 372 -37.15 1.30 4.92
C GLU A 372 -36.66 0.65 3.61
N GLU A 373 -36.59 1.40 2.50
CA GLU A 373 -36.05 0.90 1.23
C GLU A 373 -34.54 0.67 1.35
N ILE A 374 -33.82 1.59 1.98
CA ILE A 374 -32.36 1.48 2.20
C ILE A 374 -32.06 0.34 3.19
N GLU A 375 -32.81 0.26 4.29
CA GLU A 375 -32.66 -0.82 5.28
C GLU A 375 -33.02 -2.20 4.70
N ALA A 376 -33.98 -2.29 3.78
CA ALA A 376 -34.30 -3.55 3.11
C ALA A 376 -33.10 -4.09 2.31
N VAL A 377 -32.39 -3.22 1.58
CA VAL A 377 -31.17 -3.60 0.83
C VAL A 377 -30.05 -4.04 1.77
N ALA A 378 -29.92 -3.44 2.95
CA ALA A 378 -28.89 -3.82 3.92
C ALA A 378 -29.19 -5.17 4.60
N ASN A 379 -30.46 -5.43 4.91
CA ASN A 379 -30.86 -6.45 5.89
C ASN A 379 -31.58 -7.67 5.28
N THR A 380 -31.88 -7.67 3.99
CA THR A 380 -32.54 -8.79 3.32
C THR A 380 -31.68 -9.39 2.21
N LEU A 381 -32.09 -10.55 1.67
CA LEU A 381 -31.34 -11.22 0.60
C LEU A 381 -31.47 -10.43 -0.71
N SER A 382 -30.42 -10.41 -1.54
CA SER A 382 -30.44 -9.80 -2.88
C SER A 382 -31.68 -10.17 -3.68
N LEU A 383 -32.12 -11.43 -3.62
CA LEU A 383 -33.32 -11.90 -4.32
C LEU A 383 -34.62 -11.20 -3.85
N CYS A 384 -34.72 -10.85 -2.57
CA CYS A 384 -35.90 -10.23 -1.98
C CYS A 384 -36.09 -8.77 -2.39
N HIS A 385 -34.99 -8.05 -2.64
CA HIS A 385 -35.00 -6.62 -2.95
C HIS A 385 -34.49 -6.30 -4.37
N GLY A 386 -34.47 -7.30 -5.27
CA GLY A 386 -34.08 -7.11 -6.67
C GLY A 386 -32.63 -6.66 -6.85
N ASP A 387 -31.73 -7.18 -6.02
CA ASP A 387 -30.30 -6.86 -5.95
C ASP A 387 -29.97 -5.37 -5.77
N GLY A 388 -30.91 -4.58 -5.23
CA GLY A 388 -30.70 -3.16 -4.96
C GLY A 388 -31.50 -2.26 -5.90
N CYS A 389 -32.22 -2.84 -6.86
CA CYS A 389 -33.13 -2.12 -7.76
C CYS A 389 -34.32 -1.51 -7.00
N VAL A 390 -34.45 -0.19 -7.05
CA VAL A 390 -35.57 0.59 -6.53
C VAL A 390 -36.15 1.46 -7.64
N ARG A 391 -37.44 1.28 -7.95
CA ARG A 391 -38.12 2.08 -8.98
C ARG A 391 -38.79 3.31 -8.37
N LYS A 392 -38.56 4.47 -8.97
CA LYS A 392 -39.14 5.76 -8.59
C LYS A 392 -39.84 6.39 -9.78
N ARG A 393 -40.97 7.06 -9.52
CA ARG A 393 -41.66 7.87 -10.51
C ARG A 393 -40.97 9.23 -10.58
N ILE A 394 -40.49 9.63 -11.76
CA ILE A 394 -39.99 10.98 -12.02
C ILE A 394 -40.81 11.54 -13.18
N HIS A 395 -41.49 12.66 -12.95
CA HIS A 395 -42.54 13.16 -13.84
C HIS A 395 -43.52 12.02 -14.25
N ASP A 396 -43.60 11.70 -15.54
CA ASP A 396 -44.50 10.68 -16.11
C ASP A 396 -43.81 9.34 -16.43
N ARG A 397 -42.62 9.07 -15.88
CA ARG A 397 -41.83 7.88 -16.20
C ARG A 397 -41.35 7.15 -14.94
N ASP A 398 -41.25 5.83 -15.04
CA ASP A 398 -40.62 5.01 -14.01
C ASP A 398 -39.13 4.88 -14.31
N VAL A 399 -38.32 5.27 -13.33
CA VAL A 399 -36.85 5.22 -13.39
C VAL A 399 -36.37 4.27 -12.30
N ALA A 400 -35.54 3.29 -12.66
CA ALA A 400 -34.90 2.43 -11.67
C ALA A 400 -33.57 3.04 -11.20
N PHE A 401 -33.33 2.88 -9.90
CA PHE A 401 -32.13 3.25 -9.18
C PHE A 401 -31.52 2.01 -8.53
N HIS A 402 -30.19 1.92 -8.54
CA HIS A 402 -29.43 0.88 -7.85
C HIS A 402 -28.93 1.43 -6.52
N LEU A 403 -29.27 0.74 -5.44
CA LEU A 403 -28.80 1.02 -4.10
C LEU A 403 -27.74 0.00 -3.70
N THR A 404 -26.55 0.49 -3.35
CA THR A 404 -25.53 -0.31 -2.66
C THR A 404 -25.45 0.18 -1.21
N VAL A 405 -25.69 -0.70 -0.24
CA VAL A 405 -25.56 -0.35 1.18
C VAL A 405 -24.42 -1.15 1.80
N VAL A 406 -23.37 -0.47 2.23
CA VAL A 406 -22.19 -1.07 2.85
C VAL A 406 -22.22 -0.82 4.35
N THR A 407 -22.46 -1.88 5.11
CA THR A 407 -22.43 -1.87 6.58
C THR A 407 -20.99 -1.90 7.11
N PRO A 408 -20.75 -1.52 8.37
CA PRO A 408 -19.44 -1.61 8.98
C PRO A 408 -18.79 -2.99 8.80
N THR A 409 -17.46 -3.00 8.72
CA THR A 409 -16.70 -4.24 8.76
C THR A 409 -16.88 -4.89 10.11
N THR A 410 -16.94 -6.20 10.09
CA THR A 410 -16.99 -7.02 11.28
C THR A 410 -15.71 -7.86 11.44
N ALA A 411 -14.67 -7.53 10.66
CA ALA A 411 -13.36 -8.16 10.73
C ALA A 411 -12.46 -7.44 11.76
N PRO A 412 -11.89 -8.16 12.75
CA PRO A 412 -11.03 -7.55 13.75
C PRO A 412 -9.65 -7.20 13.16
N HIS A 413 -9.13 -6.01 13.53
CA HIS A 413 -7.76 -5.55 13.31
C HIS A 413 -7.33 -5.34 11.86
N LEU A 414 -7.46 -4.10 11.39
CA LEU A 414 -6.99 -3.66 10.09
C LEU A 414 -5.51 -3.29 10.15
N ARG A 415 -4.63 -4.26 9.89
CA ARG A 415 -3.27 -3.91 9.50
C ARG A 415 -3.30 -3.51 8.03
N PRO A 416 -2.91 -2.29 7.65
CA PRO A 416 -2.73 -2.02 6.23
C PRO A 416 -1.53 -2.86 5.77
N ALA A 417 -1.72 -3.81 4.86
CA ALA A 417 -0.62 -4.68 4.43
C ALA A 417 0.19 -4.13 3.26
N LEU A 418 1.36 -4.75 3.15
CA LEU A 418 2.31 -4.71 2.08
C LEU A 418 1.84 -5.59 0.89
N CYS A 419 1.10 -5.04 -0.07
CA CYS A 419 0.93 -5.66 -1.39
C CYS A 419 2.01 -5.22 -2.41
N ARG A 420 3.13 -5.95 -2.49
CA ARG A 420 4.17 -5.75 -3.52
C ARG A 420 3.63 -6.18 -4.88
N TYR A 421 3.42 -5.22 -5.78
CA TYR A 421 3.24 -5.52 -7.20
C TYR A 421 4.14 -4.62 -8.05
N THR A 422 5.04 -5.23 -8.79
CA THR A 422 5.89 -4.59 -9.80
C THR A 422 5.35 -4.99 -11.17
N PRO A 423 5.00 -4.05 -12.07
CA PRO A 423 4.62 -4.37 -13.44
C PRO A 423 5.91 -4.83 -14.08
N ALA A 424 5.98 -6.12 -14.37
CA ALA A 424 7.07 -6.64 -15.17
C ALA A 424 6.81 -6.27 -16.63
N HIS A 425 7.88 -6.08 -17.41
CA HIS A 425 7.79 -5.97 -18.87
C HIS A 425 7.15 -7.20 -19.55
N THR A 426 6.96 -8.28 -18.79
CA THR A 426 6.25 -9.48 -19.21
C THR A 426 5.02 -9.65 -18.32
N PRO A 427 3.83 -9.89 -18.89
CA PRO A 427 2.63 -10.11 -18.10
C PRO A 427 2.85 -11.25 -17.11
N MET A 428 2.35 -11.10 -15.88
CA MET A 428 2.34 -12.18 -14.90
C MET A 428 1.45 -13.32 -15.40
N CYS A 429 1.97 -14.55 -15.40
CA CYS A 429 1.18 -15.75 -15.67
C CYS A 429 0.45 -16.19 -14.40
N ILE A 430 -0.88 -16.24 -14.44
CA ILE A 430 -1.74 -16.65 -13.34
C ILE A 430 -2.47 -17.93 -13.71
N GLY A 431 -2.32 -18.97 -12.90
CA GLY A 431 -3.02 -20.24 -13.12
C GLY A 431 -4.51 -20.14 -12.80
N HIS A 432 -5.37 -20.25 -13.81
CA HIS A 432 -6.83 -20.23 -13.67
C HIS A 432 -7.29 -21.44 -12.84
N ARG A 433 -8.01 -21.21 -11.74
CA ARG A 433 -8.43 -22.28 -10.81
C ARG A 433 -7.30 -23.23 -10.40
N GLY A 434 -6.06 -22.73 -10.34
CA GLY A 434 -4.86 -23.55 -10.19
C GLY A 434 -4.21 -23.92 -11.52
N CYS A 435 -4.44 -25.15 -11.97
CA CYS A 435 -3.82 -25.68 -13.19
C CYS A 435 -4.71 -25.57 -14.42
N GLY A 436 -5.86 -24.89 -14.33
CA GLY A 436 -6.88 -24.76 -15.36
C GLY A 436 -8.17 -25.52 -15.07
N MET A 437 -9.20 -25.26 -15.88
CA MET A 437 -10.48 -25.95 -15.81
C MET A 437 -10.38 -27.45 -16.11
N ASN A 438 -11.28 -28.23 -15.50
CA ASN A 438 -11.41 -29.68 -15.70
C ASN A 438 -11.78 -30.07 -17.14
N THR A 439 -12.46 -29.17 -17.87
CA THR A 439 -12.94 -29.44 -19.24
C THR A 439 -11.85 -29.32 -20.30
N ILE A 440 -10.66 -28.81 -19.94
CA ILE A 440 -9.55 -28.68 -20.88
C ILE A 440 -8.96 -30.07 -21.19
N PRO A 441 -8.86 -30.51 -22.47
CA PRO A 441 -8.45 -31.88 -22.83
C PRO A 441 -7.08 -32.35 -22.34
N ARG A 442 -6.21 -31.42 -21.91
CA ARG A 442 -4.87 -31.70 -21.38
C ARG A 442 -4.78 -31.56 -19.85
N GLN A 443 -5.90 -31.30 -19.19
CA GLN A 443 -5.92 -31.11 -17.75
C GLN A 443 -5.56 -32.42 -17.03
N THR A 444 -4.67 -32.33 -16.06
CA THR A 444 -4.15 -33.44 -15.26
C THR A 444 -4.40 -33.27 -13.77
N GLU A 445 -4.90 -32.10 -13.36
CA GLU A 445 -5.21 -31.78 -11.97
C GLU A 445 -6.64 -31.29 -11.83
N VAL A 446 -7.22 -31.51 -10.65
CA VAL A 446 -8.57 -31.06 -10.33
C VAL A 446 -8.54 -29.54 -10.11
N GLU A 447 -9.39 -28.80 -10.82
CA GLU A 447 -9.55 -27.35 -10.63
C GLU A 447 -9.95 -27.01 -9.18
N ASN A 448 -9.57 -25.83 -8.70
CA ASN A 448 -9.93 -25.34 -7.37
C ASN A 448 -9.56 -26.32 -6.23
N SER A 449 -8.47 -27.08 -6.39
CA SER A 449 -7.97 -28.05 -5.41
C SER A 449 -6.59 -27.71 -4.88
N LEU A 450 -6.31 -28.11 -3.63
CA LEU A 450 -5.00 -27.96 -3.01
C LEU A 450 -3.88 -28.58 -3.86
N ARG A 451 -4.14 -29.78 -4.43
CA ARG A 451 -3.17 -30.47 -5.28
C ARG A 451 -2.93 -29.68 -6.57
N GLY A 452 -3.97 -29.20 -7.22
CA GLY A 452 -3.86 -28.38 -8.43
C GLY A 452 -3.09 -27.08 -8.19
N PHE A 453 -3.24 -26.46 -7.02
CA PHE A 453 -2.50 -25.24 -6.66
C PHE A 453 -1.02 -25.53 -6.36
N ALA A 454 -0.73 -26.61 -5.64
CA ALA A 454 0.64 -27.04 -5.39
C ALA A 454 1.37 -27.43 -6.70
N GLU A 455 0.65 -28.08 -7.62
CA GLU A 455 1.16 -28.41 -8.95
C GLU A 455 1.39 -27.16 -9.81
N ALA A 456 0.49 -26.17 -9.77
CA ALA A 456 0.68 -24.90 -10.45
C ALA A 456 1.98 -24.21 -10.00
N ALA A 457 2.23 -24.18 -8.69
CA ALA A 457 3.48 -23.67 -8.13
C ALA A 457 4.70 -24.50 -8.59
N ARG A 458 4.59 -25.83 -8.62
CA ARG A 458 5.66 -26.73 -9.10
C ARG A 458 5.99 -26.50 -10.58
N ARG A 459 4.99 -26.08 -11.38
CA ARG A 459 5.14 -25.69 -12.79
C ARG A 459 5.70 -24.28 -12.99
N GLY A 460 6.04 -23.58 -11.91
CA GLY A 460 6.68 -22.25 -11.95
C GLY A 460 5.69 -21.08 -12.00
N LEU A 461 4.39 -21.32 -11.78
CA LEU A 461 3.43 -20.23 -11.64
C LEU A 461 3.60 -19.57 -10.26
N HIS A 462 3.62 -18.24 -10.28
CA HIS A 462 3.81 -17.44 -9.09
C HIS A 462 2.49 -17.03 -8.45
N THR A 463 1.37 -17.16 -9.17
CA THR A 463 0.04 -16.79 -8.69
C THR A 463 -0.98 -17.79 -9.24
N VAL A 464 -1.97 -18.15 -8.42
CA VAL A 464 -3.17 -18.87 -8.86
C VAL A 464 -4.40 -18.01 -8.62
N GLU A 465 -5.38 -18.16 -9.50
CA GLU A 465 -6.72 -17.62 -9.36
C GLU A 465 -7.67 -18.72 -8.89
N PHE A 466 -8.67 -18.36 -8.08
CA PHE A 466 -9.76 -19.25 -7.68
C PHE A 466 -10.95 -18.51 -7.06
N ASP A 467 -12.08 -19.23 -7.01
CA ASP A 467 -13.39 -18.72 -6.61
C ASP A 467 -13.75 -19.06 -5.17
N LEU A 468 -14.27 -18.09 -4.42
CA LEU A 468 -14.82 -18.30 -3.09
C LEU A 468 -16.33 -18.21 -3.04
N GLN A 469 -16.93 -19.21 -2.39
CA GLN A 469 -18.35 -19.28 -2.07
C GLN A 469 -18.62 -19.59 -0.60
N LEU A 470 -19.88 -19.45 -0.18
CA LEU A 470 -20.35 -19.83 1.15
C LEU A 470 -21.29 -21.03 1.10
N THR A 471 -21.10 -21.95 2.05
CA THR A 471 -22.06 -23.03 2.35
C THR A 471 -23.22 -22.53 3.19
N SER A 472 -24.27 -23.35 3.37
CA SER A 472 -25.45 -22.98 4.20
C SER A 472 -25.13 -22.78 5.68
N ASP A 473 -24.10 -23.47 6.19
CA ASP A 473 -23.51 -23.29 7.52
C ASP A 473 -22.35 -22.26 7.51
N HIS A 474 -22.27 -21.49 6.43
CA HIS A 474 -21.46 -20.29 6.25
C HIS A 474 -19.95 -20.50 6.30
N HIS A 475 -19.47 -21.68 5.89
CA HIS A 475 -18.05 -21.92 5.67
C HIS A 475 -17.63 -21.37 4.31
N VAL A 476 -16.48 -20.70 4.27
CA VAL A 476 -15.85 -20.25 3.01
C VAL A 476 -15.17 -21.43 2.32
N VAL A 477 -15.62 -21.74 1.11
CA VAL A 477 -15.17 -22.87 0.29
C VAL A 477 -14.64 -22.39 -1.06
N VAL A 478 -13.77 -23.20 -1.68
CA VAL A 478 -13.20 -22.89 -2.99
C VAL A 478 -13.89 -23.71 -4.07
N PHE A 479 -14.72 -23.06 -4.89
CA PHE A 479 -15.51 -23.69 -5.95
C PHE A 479 -16.13 -22.64 -6.87
N HIS A 480 -16.18 -22.91 -8.18
CA HIS A 480 -16.63 -21.92 -9.18
C HIS A 480 -18.15 -21.87 -9.36
N ASP A 481 -18.78 -23.02 -9.65
CA ASP A 481 -20.20 -23.07 -10.02
C ASP A 481 -21.09 -22.92 -8.77
N TYR A 482 -22.27 -22.31 -8.90
CA TYR A 482 -23.21 -22.19 -7.77
C TYR A 482 -23.87 -23.51 -7.38
N GLU A 483 -23.73 -24.56 -8.19
CA GLU A 483 -24.25 -25.90 -7.94
C GLU A 483 -23.15 -26.96 -8.14
N ILE A 484 -23.08 -27.95 -7.25
CA ILE A 484 -22.25 -29.15 -7.45
C ILE A 484 -23.11 -30.33 -7.92
N LYS A 485 -22.61 -31.07 -8.91
CA LYS A 485 -23.25 -32.30 -9.37
C LYS A 485 -22.85 -33.49 -8.50
N THR A 486 -23.82 -34.14 -7.88
CA THR A 486 -23.64 -35.36 -7.08
C THR A 486 -23.35 -36.59 -7.96
N PRO A 487 -22.85 -37.70 -7.40
CA PRO A 487 -22.69 -38.96 -8.13
C PRO A 487 -24.00 -39.53 -8.70
N SER A 488 -25.14 -39.24 -8.08
CA SER A 488 -26.47 -39.62 -8.60
C SER A 488 -26.96 -38.72 -9.74
N GLY A 489 -26.24 -37.63 -10.03
CA GLY A 489 -26.56 -36.68 -11.10
C GLY A 489 -27.42 -35.50 -10.66
N GLU A 490 -27.87 -35.46 -9.40
CA GLU A 490 -28.54 -34.30 -8.83
C GLU A 490 -27.61 -33.10 -8.74
N LYS A 491 -28.16 -31.90 -8.89
CA LYS A 491 -27.44 -30.64 -8.66
C LYS A 491 -27.80 -30.08 -7.30
N TRP A 492 -26.79 -29.81 -6.49
CA TRP A 492 -26.95 -29.25 -5.15
C TRP A 492 -26.39 -27.82 -5.12
N PRO A 493 -27.21 -26.79 -4.83
CA PRO A 493 -26.71 -25.44 -4.65
C PRO A 493 -25.74 -25.36 -3.47
N ILE A 494 -24.59 -24.74 -3.65
CA ILE A 494 -23.54 -24.65 -2.63
C ILE A 494 -24.07 -23.96 -1.36
N ALA A 495 -24.77 -22.84 -1.51
CA ALA A 495 -25.32 -22.06 -0.40
C ALA A 495 -26.51 -22.75 0.31
N ALA A 496 -27.07 -23.83 -0.26
CA ALA A 496 -28.18 -24.59 0.33
C ALA A 496 -27.73 -25.87 1.05
N LYS A 497 -26.43 -26.18 1.07
CA LYS A 497 -25.88 -27.40 1.69
C LYS A 497 -24.83 -27.08 2.74
N THR A 498 -24.76 -27.91 3.78
CA THR A 498 -23.72 -27.78 4.81
C THR A 498 -22.39 -28.22 4.24
N LEU A 499 -21.29 -27.76 4.84
CA LEU A 499 -19.99 -28.19 4.41
C LEU A 499 -19.77 -29.71 4.58
N ALA A 500 -20.38 -30.32 5.61
CA ALA A 500 -20.29 -31.75 5.83
C ALA A 500 -20.93 -32.54 4.68
N GLU A 501 -22.12 -32.11 4.23
CA GLU A 501 -22.79 -32.71 3.07
C GLU A 501 -21.96 -32.53 1.80
N LEU A 502 -21.48 -31.32 1.50
CA LEU A 502 -20.71 -31.05 0.29
C LEU A 502 -19.39 -31.80 0.25
N ARG A 503 -18.70 -31.95 1.39
CA ARG A 503 -17.45 -32.72 1.48
C ARG A 503 -17.63 -34.23 1.36
N SER A 504 -18.86 -34.74 1.40
CA SER A 504 -19.14 -36.15 1.10
C SER A 504 -19.12 -36.44 -0.41
N ILE A 505 -19.16 -35.40 -1.24
CA ILE A 505 -19.18 -35.49 -2.70
C ILE A 505 -17.76 -35.31 -3.25
N PRO A 506 -17.26 -36.23 -4.09
CA PRO A 506 -15.99 -36.03 -4.78
C PRO A 506 -16.10 -34.85 -5.75
N LEU A 507 -15.06 -34.03 -5.82
CA LEU A 507 -14.98 -32.99 -6.85
C LEU A 507 -14.93 -33.62 -8.24
N PRO A 508 -15.55 -33.00 -9.26
CA PRO A 508 -15.35 -33.41 -10.64
C PRO A 508 -13.87 -33.43 -10.97
N ALA A 509 -13.40 -34.51 -11.58
CA ALA A 509 -12.00 -34.67 -11.99
C ALA A 509 -11.90 -34.75 -13.52
N PRO A 510 -10.83 -34.22 -14.12
CA PRO A 510 -10.58 -34.37 -15.55
C PRO A 510 -10.26 -35.83 -15.88
N GLU A 511 -10.47 -36.25 -17.13
CA GLU A 511 -10.30 -37.64 -17.58
C GLU A 511 -8.88 -38.19 -17.29
N LYS A 512 -7.86 -37.33 -17.35
CA LYS A 512 -6.45 -37.70 -17.17
C LYS A 512 -5.95 -37.57 -15.72
N PHE A 513 -6.84 -37.28 -14.76
CA PHE A 513 -6.45 -37.22 -13.35
C PHE A 513 -6.11 -38.63 -12.83
N ASP A 514 -4.93 -38.78 -12.26
CA ASP A 514 -4.35 -40.09 -11.94
C ASP A 514 -4.08 -40.33 -10.43
N GLY A 515 -4.46 -39.40 -9.55
CA GLY A 515 -4.24 -39.62 -8.11
C GLY A 515 -5.50 -39.52 -7.26
N PRO A 516 -5.35 -39.20 -5.96
CA PRO A 516 -6.41 -39.45 -5.01
C PRO A 516 -7.61 -38.53 -5.23
N VAL A 517 -8.81 -39.05 -5.00
CA VAL A 517 -10.06 -38.31 -5.05
C VAL A 517 -9.94 -37.01 -4.23
N GLN A 518 -10.30 -35.89 -4.85
CA GLN A 518 -10.31 -34.58 -4.22
C GLN A 518 -11.72 -34.25 -3.71
N PHE A 519 -11.79 -33.47 -2.64
CA PHE A 519 -13.05 -33.04 -2.01
C PHE A 519 -13.05 -31.53 -1.82
N LEU A 520 -14.24 -30.94 -1.73
CA LEU A 520 -14.44 -29.50 -1.57
C LEU A 520 -13.55 -28.90 -0.47
N PRO A 521 -12.57 -28.05 -0.81
CA PRO A 521 -11.66 -27.48 0.17
C PRO A 521 -12.27 -26.26 0.87
N ARG A 522 -11.95 -26.13 2.15
CA ARG A 522 -12.16 -24.88 2.90
C ARG A 522 -11.06 -23.88 2.52
N MET A 523 -11.39 -22.60 2.40
CA MET A 523 -10.41 -21.56 2.11
C MET A 523 -9.27 -21.52 3.15
N SER A 524 -9.58 -21.72 4.43
CA SER A 524 -8.57 -21.74 5.50
C SER A 524 -7.49 -22.82 5.33
N LYS A 525 -7.78 -23.91 4.59
CA LYS A 525 -6.77 -24.94 4.28
C LYS A 525 -5.83 -24.52 3.14
N MET A 526 -6.24 -23.61 2.28
CA MET A 526 -5.41 -23.13 1.16
C MET A 526 -4.15 -22.43 1.66
N PHE A 527 -4.25 -21.55 2.65
CA PHE A 527 -3.09 -20.79 3.14
C PHE A 527 -1.95 -21.65 3.69
N GLY A 528 -2.28 -22.75 4.37
CA GLY A 528 -1.30 -23.68 4.94
C GLY A 528 -0.95 -24.90 4.07
N GLY A 529 -1.74 -25.15 3.02
CA GLY A 529 -1.61 -26.35 2.17
C GLY A 529 -0.78 -26.16 0.90
N VAL A 530 -0.34 -24.93 0.60
CA VAL A 530 0.45 -24.61 -0.60
C VAL A 530 1.63 -23.69 -0.26
N PRO A 531 2.70 -23.64 -1.08
CA PRO A 531 3.89 -22.82 -0.80
C PRO A 531 3.55 -21.37 -0.46
N GLY A 532 4.16 -20.82 0.61
CA GLY A 532 3.86 -19.47 1.12
C GLY A 532 4.08 -18.33 0.12
N ALA A 533 4.97 -18.53 -0.85
CA ALA A 533 5.31 -17.56 -1.89
C ALA A 533 4.30 -17.49 -3.06
N LEU A 534 3.43 -18.49 -3.23
CA LEU A 534 2.46 -18.52 -4.32
C LEU A 534 1.37 -17.45 -4.09
N GLY A 535 1.25 -16.42 -4.92
CA GLY A 535 0.19 -15.41 -4.82
C GLY A 535 -1.21 -15.97 -5.05
N PHE A 536 -2.24 -15.30 -4.50
CA PHE A 536 -3.65 -15.61 -4.71
C PHE A 536 -4.38 -14.43 -5.36
N ASN A 537 -5.00 -14.69 -6.51
CA ASN A 537 -6.16 -13.93 -6.97
C ASN A 537 -7.41 -14.61 -6.45
N ILE A 538 -8.20 -13.91 -5.63
CA ILE A 538 -9.40 -14.45 -5.00
C ILE A 538 -10.62 -13.81 -5.67
N GLU A 539 -11.34 -14.57 -6.50
CA GLU A 539 -12.66 -14.17 -6.95
C GLU A 539 -13.66 -14.30 -5.79
N VAL A 540 -14.25 -13.19 -5.37
CA VAL A 540 -15.47 -13.20 -4.55
C VAL A 540 -16.63 -13.50 -5.49
N LYS A 541 -17.00 -14.79 -5.57
CA LYS A 541 -18.01 -15.30 -6.48
C LYS A 541 -19.40 -14.94 -5.94
N TYR A 542 -20.01 -13.90 -6.48
CA TYR A 542 -21.37 -13.51 -6.13
C TYR A 542 -22.27 -13.59 -7.36
N PRO A 543 -23.47 -14.19 -7.26
CA PRO A 543 -24.36 -14.39 -8.40
C PRO A 543 -24.80 -13.06 -9.00
N MET A 544 -24.70 -12.96 -10.32
CA MET A 544 -25.32 -11.84 -11.05
C MET A 544 -26.86 -11.95 -10.95
N PRO A 545 -27.63 -10.89 -11.26
CA PRO A 545 -29.09 -10.91 -11.06
C PRO A 545 -29.83 -12.09 -11.70
N SER A 546 -29.38 -12.57 -12.86
CA SER A 546 -29.95 -13.74 -13.55
C SER A 546 -29.67 -15.08 -12.84
N GLU A 547 -28.69 -15.12 -11.96
CA GLU A 547 -28.20 -16.32 -11.27
C GLU A 547 -28.65 -16.37 -9.80
N LEU A 548 -29.21 -15.29 -9.27
CA LEU A 548 -29.60 -15.17 -7.85
C LEU A 548 -30.53 -16.29 -7.39
N ASP A 549 -31.54 -16.64 -8.19
CA ASP A 549 -32.45 -17.73 -7.84
C ASP A 549 -31.72 -19.08 -7.84
N MET A 550 -30.82 -19.33 -8.80
CA MET A 550 -30.05 -20.58 -8.88
C MET A 550 -29.09 -20.73 -7.71
N ALA A 551 -28.45 -19.64 -7.27
CA ALA A 551 -27.46 -19.67 -6.21
C ALA A 551 -28.04 -20.00 -4.83
N LYS A 552 -29.33 -19.77 -4.60
CA LYS A 552 -30.03 -20.06 -3.33
C LYS A 552 -29.30 -19.51 -2.10
N LEU A 553 -28.77 -18.28 -2.22
CA LEU A 553 -28.08 -17.60 -1.12
C LEU A 553 -28.98 -17.50 0.11
N ASN A 554 -28.38 -17.66 1.30
CA ASN A 554 -29.08 -17.63 2.58
C ASN A 554 -28.54 -16.55 3.55
N VAL A 555 -27.70 -15.64 3.05
CA VAL A 555 -27.12 -14.51 3.77
C VAL A 555 -27.21 -13.23 2.93
N THR A 556 -27.18 -12.07 3.58
CA THR A 556 -27.13 -10.77 2.90
C THR A 556 -25.81 -10.60 2.13
N LYS A 557 -25.77 -9.70 1.13
CA LYS A 557 -24.54 -9.39 0.39
C LYS A 557 -23.43 -8.89 1.34
N ASN A 558 -23.79 -8.11 2.37
CA ASN A 558 -22.86 -7.67 3.41
C ASN A 558 -22.27 -8.84 4.21
N ASP A 559 -23.12 -9.73 4.72
CA ASP A 559 -22.68 -10.90 5.48
C ASP A 559 -21.81 -11.84 4.64
N TYR A 560 -22.12 -11.95 3.35
CA TYR A 560 -21.35 -12.74 2.41
C TYR A 560 -19.90 -12.26 2.31
N VAL A 561 -19.73 -10.97 2.01
CA VAL A 561 -18.41 -10.32 1.92
C VAL A 561 -17.69 -10.35 3.28
N ASP A 562 -18.38 -10.07 4.38
CA ASP A 562 -17.80 -10.08 5.72
C ASP A 562 -17.22 -11.44 6.09
N ARG A 563 -17.93 -12.54 5.80
CA ARG A 563 -17.44 -13.90 6.09
C ARG A 563 -16.20 -14.24 5.29
N ILE A 564 -16.14 -13.83 4.03
CA ILE A 564 -14.96 -14.03 3.17
C ILE A 564 -13.78 -13.19 3.69
N VAL A 565 -13.99 -11.89 3.92
CA VAL A 565 -12.95 -10.98 4.45
C VAL A 565 -12.42 -11.50 5.79
N ARG A 566 -13.29 -11.85 6.75
CA ARG A 566 -12.87 -12.44 8.03
C ARG A 566 -12.05 -13.72 7.84
N CYS A 567 -12.46 -14.61 6.95
CA CYS A 567 -11.74 -15.86 6.71
C CYS A 567 -10.34 -15.63 6.11
N VAL A 568 -10.19 -14.67 5.21
CA VAL A 568 -8.90 -14.34 4.58
C VAL A 568 -8.00 -13.58 5.55
N GLU A 569 -8.53 -12.59 6.28
CA GLU A 569 -7.76 -11.82 7.26
C GLU A 569 -7.28 -12.68 8.43
N ALA A 570 -8.11 -13.63 8.90
CA ALA A 570 -7.75 -14.56 9.96
C ALA A 570 -6.55 -15.47 9.61
N ALA A 571 -6.18 -15.58 8.33
CA ALA A 571 -4.99 -16.32 7.92
C ALA A 571 -3.68 -15.57 8.21
N ASP A 572 -3.75 -14.26 8.49
CA ASP A 572 -2.63 -13.34 8.73
C ASP A 572 -1.42 -13.59 7.80
N THR A 573 -1.68 -13.70 6.50
CA THR A 573 -0.68 -14.17 5.55
C THR A 573 0.22 -13.07 4.99
N ALA A 574 1.53 -13.33 4.89
CA ALA A 574 2.45 -12.47 4.14
C ALA A 574 2.40 -12.71 2.61
N ARG A 575 1.57 -13.67 2.15
CA ARG A 575 1.36 -14.00 0.74
C ARG A 575 0.79 -12.80 -0.01
N SER A 576 1.17 -12.64 -1.29
CA SER A 576 0.50 -11.70 -2.18
C SER A 576 -0.94 -12.15 -2.41
N VAL A 577 -1.91 -11.32 -2.02
CA VAL A 577 -3.34 -11.59 -2.20
C VAL A 577 -4.00 -10.35 -2.78
N TYR A 578 -4.91 -10.56 -3.71
CA TYR A 578 -5.82 -9.54 -4.20
C TYR A 578 -7.19 -10.16 -4.48
N TYR A 579 -8.22 -9.33 -4.39
CA TYR A 579 -9.59 -9.73 -4.69
C TYR A 579 -9.99 -9.32 -6.09
N SER A 580 -10.87 -10.11 -6.68
CA SER A 580 -11.62 -9.75 -7.87
C SER A 580 -13.10 -10.10 -7.72
N SER A 581 -14.00 -9.40 -8.42
CA SER A 581 -15.42 -9.81 -8.53
C SER A 581 -16.06 -9.22 -9.78
N PHE A 582 -17.00 -9.94 -10.39
CA PHE A 582 -17.86 -9.39 -11.46
C PHE A 582 -18.92 -8.44 -10.88
N ASP A 583 -19.33 -8.68 -9.63
CA ASP A 583 -20.29 -7.85 -8.92
C ASP A 583 -19.58 -6.60 -8.36
N LEU A 584 -19.98 -5.42 -8.87
CA LEU A 584 -19.39 -4.15 -8.46
C LEU A 584 -19.70 -3.83 -7.00
N ASP A 585 -20.85 -4.24 -6.47
CA ASP A 585 -21.17 -4.01 -5.06
C ASP A 585 -20.18 -4.75 -4.16
N CYS A 586 -19.84 -5.99 -4.48
CA CYS A 586 -18.81 -6.78 -3.79
C CYS A 586 -17.45 -6.07 -3.86
N CYS A 587 -17.07 -5.54 -5.01
CA CYS A 587 -15.83 -4.75 -5.13
C CYS A 587 -15.84 -3.52 -4.21
N LEU A 588 -16.95 -2.77 -4.18
CA LEU A 588 -17.10 -1.58 -3.33
C LEU A 588 -17.12 -1.95 -1.84
N MET A 589 -17.81 -3.02 -1.47
CA MET A 589 -17.83 -3.57 -0.11
C MET A 589 -16.43 -4.00 0.32
N LEU A 590 -15.66 -4.69 -0.53
CA LEU A 590 -14.27 -5.06 -0.25
C LEU A 590 -13.39 -3.82 -0.03
N LEU A 591 -13.55 -2.76 -0.81
CA LEU A 591 -12.82 -1.50 -0.62
C LEU A 591 -13.16 -0.78 0.70
N ARG A 592 -14.28 -1.12 1.33
CA ARG A 592 -14.78 -0.51 2.57
C ARG A 592 -14.71 -1.42 3.78
N LYS A 593 -14.49 -2.72 3.60
CA LYS A 593 -14.44 -3.71 4.68
C LYS A 593 -13.03 -4.21 5.00
N GLN A 594 -12.06 -3.93 4.13
CA GLN A 594 -10.64 -4.23 4.36
C GLN A 594 -9.73 -3.17 3.72
N ALA A 595 -8.51 -3.04 4.24
CA ALA A 595 -7.49 -2.09 3.74
C ALA A 595 -6.21 -2.80 3.25
N ARG A 596 -6.24 -4.11 3.17
CA ARG A 596 -5.06 -4.97 3.10
C ARG A 596 -4.70 -5.35 1.67
N PHE A 597 -5.70 -5.79 0.93
CA PHE A 597 -5.58 -6.41 -0.36
C PHE A 597 -6.21 -5.53 -1.45
N PRO A 598 -5.56 -5.38 -2.61
CA PRO A 598 -6.14 -4.67 -3.74
C PRO A 598 -7.42 -5.34 -4.24
N VAL A 599 -8.29 -4.55 -4.84
CA VAL A 599 -9.56 -5.02 -5.42
C VAL A 599 -9.59 -4.71 -6.91
N PHE A 600 -9.92 -5.71 -7.71
CA PHE A 600 -10.05 -5.63 -9.16
C PHE A 600 -11.51 -5.88 -9.58
N LEU A 601 -11.96 -5.13 -10.58
CA LEU A 601 -13.26 -5.38 -11.21
C LEU A 601 -13.10 -6.40 -12.34
N LEU A 602 -13.82 -7.51 -12.27
CA LEU A 602 -13.91 -8.49 -13.36
C LEU A 602 -14.90 -8.01 -14.42
N LEU A 603 -14.56 -8.28 -15.68
CA LEU A 603 -15.36 -7.91 -16.83
C LEU A 603 -15.34 -9.03 -17.86
N ASP A 604 -16.48 -9.28 -18.48
CA ASP A 604 -16.63 -10.21 -19.59
C ASP A 604 -17.53 -9.62 -20.67
N GLU A 605 -17.89 -10.43 -21.64
CA GLU A 605 -18.74 -10.04 -22.75
C GLU A 605 -20.26 -10.00 -22.42
N GLU A 606 -20.68 -10.33 -21.19
CA GLU A 606 -22.10 -10.53 -20.83
C GLU A 606 -22.57 -9.84 -19.54
N SER A 607 -21.66 -9.54 -18.60
CA SER A 607 -21.88 -8.92 -17.28
C SER A 607 -22.45 -7.50 -17.37
N GLY A 608 -22.52 -6.93 -18.59
CA GLY A 608 -23.23 -5.69 -18.90
C GLY A 608 -24.25 -5.83 -20.05
N CYS A 609 -24.56 -7.02 -20.54
CA CYS A 609 -25.40 -7.16 -21.74
C CYS A 609 -26.91 -7.16 -21.45
N ALA A 610 -27.33 -6.90 -20.21
CA ALA A 610 -28.74 -6.79 -19.87
C ALA A 610 -29.45 -5.61 -20.58
N GLU A 611 -28.70 -4.56 -20.99
CA GLU A 611 -29.29 -3.32 -21.52
C GLU A 611 -28.61 -2.72 -22.76
N VAL A 612 -27.37 -3.13 -23.08
CA VAL A 612 -26.72 -2.83 -24.36
C VAL A 612 -26.66 -4.08 -25.20
N SER A 613 -26.72 -3.92 -26.52
CA SER A 613 -26.44 -5.06 -27.39
C SER A 613 -25.01 -5.53 -27.15
N LYS A 614 -24.76 -6.84 -27.29
CA LYS A 614 -23.42 -7.43 -27.16
C LYS A 614 -22.42 -6.70 -28.07
N GLU A 615 -22.85 -6.27 -29.25
CA GLU A 615 -22.04 -5.49 -30.19
C GLU A 615 -21.63 -4.13 -29.63
N GLN A 616 -22.57 -3.37 -29.05
CA GLN A 616 -22.25 -2.08 -28.42
C GLN A 616 -21.30 -2.26 -27.24
N TRP A 617 -21.53 -3.27 -26.41
CA TRP A 617 -20.65 -3.60 -25.30
C TRP A 617 -19.21 -3.82 -25.79
N LEU A 618 -19.02 -4.73 -26.76
CA LEU A 618 -17.73 -5.05 -27.36
C LEU A 618 -17.07 -3.85 -28.08
N GLN A 619 -17.84 -2.86 -28.54
CA GLN A 619 -17.33 -1.62 -29.14
C GLN A 619 -16.78 -0.59 -28.14
N GLY A 620 -16.66 -0.95 -26.86
CA GLY A 620 -15.96 -0.15 -25.84
C GLY A 620 -16.87 0.57 -24.86
N VAL A 621 -18.18 0.29 -24.89
CA VAL A 621 -19.12 0.87 -23.94
C VAL A 621 -18.80 0.42 -22.51
N TRP A 622 -18.20 -0.77 -22.33
CA TRP A 622 -17.64 -1.24 -21.05
C TRP A 622 -16.60 -0.30 -20.41
N LEU A 623 -15.85 0.49 -21.16
CA LEU A 623 -14.91 1.48 -20.59
C LEU A 623 -15.63 2.57 -19.79
N GLN A 624 -16.87 2.90 -20.18
CA GLN A 624 -17.71 3.84 -19.42
C GLN A 624 -18.17 3.21 -18.10
N TYR A 625 -18.38 1.89 -18.06
CA TYR A 625 -18.71 1.16 -16.83
C TYR A 625 -17.53 1.23 -15.85
N VAL A 626 -16.31 1.03 -16.36
CA VAL A 626 -15.09 1.19 -15.58
C VAL A 626 -14.97 2.62 -15.05
N GLN A 627 -15.14 3.65 -15.90
CA GLN A 627 -15.09 5.06 -15.47
C GLN A 627 -16.06 5.35 -14.32
N MET A 628 -17.28 4.82 -14.39
CA MET A 628 -18.30 4.96 -13.35
C MET A 628 -17.91 4.22 -12.06
N ALA A 629 -17.38 3.00 -12.16
CA ALA A 629 -16.88 2.27 -11.00
C ALA A 629 -15.79 3.07 -10.26
N LEU A 630 -14.91 3.75 -11.00
CA LEU A 630 -13.86 4.61 -10.43
C LEU A 630 -14.39 5.88 -9.73
N GLU A 631 -15.61 6.33 -10.03
CA GLU A 631 -16.24 7.44 -9.28
C GLU A 631 -16.67 7.00 -7.86
N ARG A 632 -16.94 5.70 -7.68
CA ARG A 632 -17.48 5.10 -6.44
C ARG A 632 -16.39 4.49 -5.55
N GLY A 633 -15.32 3.98 -6.15
CA GLY A 633 -14.26 3.30 -5.43
C GLY A 633 -12.91 3.31 -6.13
N ALA A 634 -11.83 3.32 -5.33
CA ALA A 634 -10.46 3.27 -5.81
C ALA A 634 -10.02 1.83 -6.13
N LEU A 635 -10.53 1.28 -7.23
CA LEU A 635 -10.10 -0.03 -7.73
C LEU A 635 -8.63 -0.01 -8.14
N ARG A 636 -7.94 -1.14 -7.97
CA ARG A 636 -6.54 -1.27 -8.39
C ARG A 636 -6.40 -1.56 -9.88
N GLY A 637 -7.36 -2.27 -10.44
CA GLY A 637 -7.31 -2.68 -11.82
C GLY A 637 -8.60 -3.33 -12.29
N VAL A 638 -8.55 -3.82 -13.51
CA VAL A 638 -9.59 -4.66 -14.10
C VAL A 638 -9.00 -6.02 -14.46
N VAL A 639 -9.86 -7.04 -14.42
CA VAL A 639 -9.58 -8.36 -14.97
C VAL A 639 -10.59 -8.59 -16.09
N ALA A 640 -10.20 -8.34 -17.34
CA ALA A 640 -11.12 -8.29 -18.47
C ALA A 640 -11.00 -9.52 -19.38
N CYS A 641 -12.11 -10.02 -19.89
CA CYS A 641 -12.10 -11.03 -20.95
C CYS A 641 -11.30 -10.49 -22.16
N THR A 642 -10.48 -11.34 -22.79
CA THR A 642 -9.63 -10.94 -23.92
C THR A 642 -10.44 -10.38 -25.08
N THR A 643 -11.73 -10.77 -25.21
CA THR A 643 -12.66 -10.25 -26.24
C THR A 643 -12.99 -8.76 -26.08
N LEU A 644 -12.80 -8.19 -24.88
CA LEU A 644 -12.98 -6.76 -24.62
C LEU A 644 -11.73 -5.93 -24.94
N LEU A 645 -10.56 -6.56 -25.00
CA LEU A 645 -9.27 -5.88 -24.98
C LEU A 645 -8.75 -5.56 -26.37
N ASN A 646 -8.25 -4.33 -26.53
CA ASN A 646 -7.47 -3.87 -27.65
C ASN A 646 -6.45 -2.83 -27.16
N ALA A 647 -5.41 -2.52 -27.95
CA ALA A 647 -4.35 -1.61 -27.53
C ALA A 647 -4.87 -0.21 -27.10
N PRO A 648 -5.86 0.41 -27.79
CA PRO A 648 -6.50 1.64 -27.29
C PRO A 648 -7.14 1.51 -25.90
N ALA A 649 -7.85 0.42 -25.64
CA ALA A 649 -8.49 0.17 -24.35
C ALA A 649 -7.46 -0.03 -23.22
N VAL A 650 -6.43 -0.85 -23.45
CA VAL A 650 -5.34 -1.07 -22.48
C VAL A 650 -4.64 0.26 -22.16
N LYS A 651 -4.30 1.04 -23.19
CA LYS A 651 -3.69 2.37 -23.02
C LYS A 651 -4.60 3.32 -22.23
N TRP A 652 -5.90 3.29 -22.47
CA TRP A 652 -6.87 4.11 -21.73
C TRP A 652 -6.92 3.71 -20.24
N LEU A 653 -6.96 2.41 -19.94
CA LEU A 653 -6.96 1.89 -18.57
C LEU A 653 -5.68 2.27 -17.82
N HIS A 654 -4.52 2.08 -18.45
CA HIS A 654 -3.22 2.51 -17.90
C HIS A 654 -3.16 4.01 -17.65
N ALA A 655 -3.74 4.83 -18.54
CA ALA A 655 -3.82 6.28 -18.36
C ALA A 655 -4.71 6.69 -17.16
N LYS A 656 -5.58 5.79 -16.68
CA LYS A 656 -6.34 5.94 -15.42
C LYS A 656 -5.58 5.42 -14.19
N GLY A 657 -4.37 4.89 -14.36
CA GLY A 657 -3.56 4.32 -13.29
C GLY A 657 -3.97 2.90 -12.88
N LEU A 658 -4.74 2.20 -13.71
CA LEU A 658 -5.22 0.84 -13.45
C LEU A 658 -4.24 -0.21 -13.96
N LEU A 659 -4.15 -1.33 -13.26
CA LEU A 659 -3.59 -2.57 -13.79
C LEU A 659 -4.62 -3.27 -14.70
N VAL A 660 -4.13 -3.87 -15.79
CA VAL A 660 -4.95 -4.55 -16.80
C VAL A 660 -4.59 -6.02 -16.82
N TYR A 661 -5.37 -6.83 -16.11
CA TYR A 661 -5.26 -8.28 -16.17
C TYR A 661 -6.28 -8.79 -17.18
N CYS A 662 -5.98 -9.91 -17.81
CA CYS A 662 -6.90 -10.52 -18.75
C CYS A 662 -7.14 -12.00 -18.49
N TRP A 663 -8.30 -12.49 -18.91
CA TRP A 663 -8.68 -13.89 -18.86
C TRP A 663 -9.41 -14.28 -20.16
N GLY A 664 -9.56 -15.57 -20.44
CA GLY A 664 -10.29 -16.06 -21.60
C GLY A 664 -9.45 -16.98 -22.50
N ASN A 665 -10.08 -17.49 -23.56
CA ASN A 665 -9.49 -18.55 -24.39
C ASN A 665 -8.18 -18.15 -25.05
N ASP A 666 -7.97 -16.87 -25.37
CA ASP A 666 -6.72 -16.39 -25.96
C ASP A 666 -5.52 -16.58 -25.01
N GLY A 667 -5.74 -16.59 -23.69
CA GLY A 667 -4.69 -16.85 -22.71
C GLY A 667 -4.11 -18.27 -22.82
N ASN A 668 -4.85 -19.22 -23.40
CA ASN A 668 -4.43 -20.61 -23.53
C ASN A 668 -3.53 -20.86 -24.76
N ASP A 669 -3.45 -19.93 -25.71
CA ASP A 669 -2.59 -20.02 -26.89
C ASP A 669 -1.32 -19.18 -26.74
N ALA A 670 -0.15 -19.78 -27.00
CA ALA A 670 1.14 -19.11 -26.81
C ALA A 670 1.35 -17.90 -27.74
N GLY A 671 0.85 -17.96 -28.98
CA GLY A 671 0.91 -16.86 -29.92
C GLY A 671 0.03 -15.69 -29.47
N LYS A 672 -1.20 -16.00 -29.03
CA LYS A 672 -2.13 -15.02 -28.47
C LYS A 672 -1.65 -14.39 -27.17
N ARG A 673 -1.00 -15.15 -26.28
CA ARG A 673 -0.34 -14.58 -25.09
C ARG A 673 0.73 -13.55 -25.48
N LYS A 674 1.46 -13.76 -26.57
CA LYS A 674 2.42 -12.79 -27.08
C LYS A 674 1.73 -11.53 -27.61
N GLU A 675 0.63 -11.67 -28.36
CA GLU A 675 -0.19 -10.53 -28.79
C GLU A 675 -0.73 -9.72 -27.59
N LEU A 676 -1.21 -10.39 -26.55
CA LEU A 676 -1.67 -9.75 -25.30
C LEU A 676 -0.53 -9.03 -24.59
N ALA A 677 0.65 -9.64 -24.51
CA ALA A 677 1.84 -9.00 -23.94
C ALA A 677 2.26 -7.74 -24.73
N GLU A 678 2.24 -7.82 -26.07
CA GLU A 678 2.53 -6.67 -26.96
C GLU A 678 1.46 -5.56 -26.83
N MET A 679 0.21 -5.92 -26.52
CA MET A 679 -0.85 -4.97 -26.20
C MET A 679 -0.60 -4.20 -24.89
N GLY A 680 0.24 -4.75 -24.01
CA GLY A 680 0.62 -4.15 -22.74
C GLY A 680 -0.21 -4.62 -21.54
N VAL A 681 -0.83 -5.80 -21.59
CA VAL A 681 -1.52 -6.33 -20.39
C VAL A 681 -0.51 -6.64 -19.27
N ASP A 682 -0.92 -6.47 -18.01
CA ASP A 682 -0.07 -6.62 -16.83
C ASP A 682 -0.07 -8.06 -16.27
N ALA A 683 -1.13 -8.83 -16.54
CA ALA A 683 -1.20 -10.25 -16.20
C ALA A 683 -2.18 -11.01 -17.12
N ILE A 684 -1.92 -12.31 -17.28
CA ILE A 684 -2.75 -13.23 -18.08
C ILE A 684 -3.16 -14.37 -17.15
N ILE A 685 -4.46 -14.58 -17.01
CA ILE A 685 -5.07 -15.75 -16.37
C ILE A 685 -5.38 -16.76 -17.46
N ALA A 686 -4.82 -17.97 -17.34
CA ALA A 686 -5.01 -19.03 -18.33
C ALA A 686 -5.06 -20.40 -17.67
N ASP A 687 -5.70 -21.34 -18.36
CA ASP A 687 -5.74 -22.76 -17.99
C ASP A 687 -4.44 -23.49 -18.31
N SER A 688 -3.64 -22.97 -19.24
CA SER A 688 -2.41 -23.65 -19.66
C SER A 688 -1.34 -22.68 -20.15
N PHE A 689 -0.17 -22.72 -19.49
CA PHE A 689 1.05 -22.01 -19.89
C PHE A 689 2.11 -22.94 -20.53
N GLN A 690 1.69 -24.08 -21.08
CA GLN A 690 2.57 -24.95 -21.88
C GLN A 690 3.25 -24.20 -23.03
#